data_AF-A0A1Y6EI45-F1
#
_entry.id   AF-A0A1Y6EI45-F1
#
_cell.length_a   1.000
_cell.length_b   1.000
_cell.length_c   1.000
_cell.angle_alpha   90.00
_cell.angle_beta   90.00
_cell.angle_gamma   90.00
#
_symmetry.space_group_name_H-M   'P 1'
#
loop_
_entity.id
_entity.type
_entity.pdbx_description
1 polymer ?
#
loop_
_entity_poly.entity_id
_entity_poly.type
_entity_poly.pdbx_seq_one_letter_code
_entity_poly.pdbx_strand_id
1 'polypeptide(L)'
;MKLRSLVGALAIVALSASGLVFAAPVTAPVVAAEASQFDPGNIISDAQFFDGAAMGPNEVQNFLMSQVPVCRSNYACLTTYRQNTPTMPASSGRCDTYQGRSNETAADIIARVGAACGISQKVMLVLLEKEQSLVTSATSSQGRFTSATGMGCPDTAACDPSVAGFFYQVYFAARQFKIYSTSPNSFNHVAGRVNNVRFHPNADCGSSAVYIANQATAGLYNYTPYQPNAAALANMYGTGDGCSAYGNRNFWRIFTDWFGSPTAGSALLRTLANPQVYLISGNRKYPVNSASFLRIYAPLGAVDYVQQSVLDRYSTAQPANRIFRDEGGRLFFTDAGMKLPFSTCGDVIDYGGKCDPSGFVQLTSAQAAAFATGPTIGPVLGTRSGGRYYITLNTKREISDERAQVEASIPAGMNVLTDDAVSDMSLGAPITRDSIFVNQRGGGNYFFISAGQKMNILGRSDALVGPAAITASSLSYESIQRLPTSSTPFTGIVRGVGISVSSVLSPSGRYDLVNGAVGSTTPTTPVTTDMLSAYPYRGSISPGSFVTTATGGVVYAVTPTAVRAVPDWATLLTVAPSGSPTILTVTSGFVEGSPSAPPILQSGALVNSPSTPNVYLVNGLNEKIVLDSFDTAAEAGIRGSAVVGDGQLAAYKETAGVLGYRLTCGSKSYISAGGSIHELTGALPAAYGGSSLALDPLLCQRLTVGSPATQFIHTNEGAIYLVSNGQKRHILNYDTYLSLGGAVGFQHVSDGFSATLPTGADI
;
A
#
# COMPACT_ATOMS: atom_id res chain seq x y z
N MET A 1 -53.89 -41.30 -25.69
CA MET A 1 -54.72 -40.72 -24.61
C MET A 1 -53.95 -39.55 -24.02
N LYS A 2 -54.45 -38.31 -24.24
CA LYS A 2 -54.31 -37.05 -23.46
C LYS A 2 -52.96 -36.77 -22.74
N LEU A 3 -52.33 -35.59 -22.75
CA LEU A 3 -52.54 -34.23 -23.25
C LEU A 3 -51.37 -33.39 -22.66
N ARG A 4 -50.93 -32.31 -23.33
CA ARG A 4 -50.37 -31.04 -22.75
C ARG A 4 -48.92 -31.08 -22.19
N SER A 5 -48.04 -30.09 -22.41
CA SER A 5 -48.21 -28.66 -22.74
C SER A 5 -47.05 -28.08 -23.57
N LEU A 6 -47.39 -27.12 -24.44
CA LEU A 6 -46.52 -26.17 -25.14
C LEU A 6 -45.88 -25.14 -24.19
N VAL A 7 -44.81 -24.50 -24.69
CA VAL A 7 -44.54 -23.03 -24.84
C VAL A 7 -43.01 -22.91 -24.87
N GLY A 8 -42.30 -22.41 -25.88
CA GLY A 8 -42.55 -21.30 -26.79
C GLY A 8 -41.34 -20.36 -26.65
N ALA A 9 -40.29 -20.58 -27.44
CA ALA A 9 -39.05 -19.81 -27.39
C ALA A 9 -39.17 -18.53 -28.23
N LEU A 10 -39.22 -17.37 -27.56
CA LEU A 10 -39.05 -16.05 -28.19
C LEU A 10 -37.61 -15.58 -27.97
N ALA A 11 -36.86 -15.42 -29.06
CA ALA A 11 -35.58 -14.72 -29.07
C ALA A 11 -35.82 -13.21 -29.11
N ILE A 12 -35.36 -12.49 -28.08
CA ILE A 12 -35.37 -11.02 -28.02
C ILE A 12 -33.97 -10.54 -28.42
N VAL A 13 -33.90 -9.88 -29.57
CA VAL A 13 -32.74 -9.11 -30.04
C VAL A 13 -32.74 -7.78 -29.29
N ALA A 14 -31.75 -7.55 -28.43
CA ALA A 14 -31.55 -6.28 -27.75
C ALA A 14 -30.81 -5.30 -28.69
N LEU A 15 -31.55 -4.33 -29.25
CA LEU A 15 -30.98 -3.14 -29.89
C LEU A 15 -30.38 -2.22 -28.81
N SER A 16 -29.06 -2.08 -28.80
CA SER A 16 -28.33 -1.06 -28.05
C SER A 16 -28.53 0.32 -28.68
N ALA A 17 -29.48 1.10 -28.16
CA ALA A 17 -29.62 2.51 -28.46
C ALA A 17 -28.61 3.32 -27.62
N SER A 18 -27.47 3.65 -28.22
CA SER A 18 -26.51 4.62 -27.67
C SER A 18 -27.12 6.02 -27.70
N GLY A 19 -27.75 6.43 -26.60
CA GLY A 19 -28.18 7.80 -26.38
C GLY A 19 -26.97 8.72 -26.15
N LEU A 20 -26.51 9.38 -27.22
CA LEU A 20 -25.61 10.52 -27.13
C LEU A 20 -26.34 11.69 -26.47
N VAL A 21 -26.15 11.86 -25.17
CA VAL A 21 -26.56 13.08 -24.45
C VAL A 21 -25.52 14.15 -24.78
N PHE A 22 -25.87 15.07 -25.67
CA PHE A 22 -25.10 16.30 -25.85
C PHE A 22 -25.22 17.14 -24.58
N ALA A 23 -24.15 17.20 -23.79
CA ALA A 23 -24.04 18.16 -22.71
C ALA A 23 -24.06 19.57 -23.32
N ALA A 24 -25.04 20.38 -22.95
CA ALA A 24 -25.03 21.80 -23.30
C ALA A 24 -23.75 22.45 -22.73
N PRO A 25 -23.03 23.29 -23.49
CA PRO A 25 -21.86 23.98 -22.98
C PRO A 25 -22.27 24.90 -21.84
N VAL A 26 -21.72 24.66 -20.65
CA VAL A 26 -21.90 25.51 -19.48
C VAL A 26 -21.00 26.73 -19.70
N THR A 27 -21.58 27.87 -20.08
CA THR A 27 -20.85 29.15 -20.11
C THR A 27 -20.47 29.54 -18.69
N ALA A 28 -19.16 29.57 -18.41
CA ALA A 28 -18.60 30.08 -17.17
C ALA A 28 -19.10 31.50 -16.89
N PRO A 29 -19.64 31.81 -15.70
CA PRO A 29 -19.77 33.20 -15.28
C PRO A 29 -18.39 33.86 -15.21
N VAL A 30 -18.38 35.12 -15.64
CA VAL A 30 -17.22 35.96 -15.87
C VAL A 30 -16.99 36.76 -14.58
N VAL A 31 -15.77 36.79 -14.06
CA VAL A 31 -15.41 37.71 -12.97
C VAL A 31 -15.48 39.11 -13.56
N ALA A 32 -16.58 39.81 -13.29
CA ALA A 32 -16.75 41.15 -13.82
C ALA A 32 -15.63 42.06 -13.28
N ALA A 33 -14.96 42.76 -14.19
CA ALA A 33 -13.92 43.71 -13.82
C ALA A 33 -14.52 44.89 -13.04
N GLU A 34 -13.99 45.13 -11.85
CA GLU A 34 -14.42 46.22 -10.95
C GLU A 34 -13.56 47.47 -11.15
N ALA A 35 -14.19 48.62 -11.33
CA ALA A 35 -13.51 49.88 -11.63
C ALA A 35 -12.43 50.25 -10.59
N SER A 36 -12.63 49.88 -9.32
CA SER A 36 -11.70 50.14 -8.22
C SER A 36 -10.37 49.37 -8.33
N GLN A 37 -10.32 48.33 -9.16
CA GLN A 37 -9.12 47.52 -9.40
C GLN A 37 -8.29 48.02 -10.59
N PHE A 38 -8.82 48.96 -11.39
CA PHE A 38 -8.08 49.56 -12.49
C PHE A 38 -7.00 50.50 -11.96
N ASP A 39 -5.74 50.19 -12.28
CA ASP A 39 -4.59 51.03 -11.97
C ASP A 39 -4.02 51.58 -13.29
N PRO A 40 -4.15 52.89 -13.58
CA PRO A 40 -3.61 53.47 -14.80
C PRO A 40 -2.08 53.35 -14.87
N GLY A 41 -1.39 53.22 -13.74
CA GLY A 41 0.06 53.03 -13.70
C GLY A 41 0.51 51.58 -13.93
N ASN A 42 -0.39 50.61 -13.82
CA ASN A 42 -0.08 49.18 -13.90
C ASN A 42 -1.27 48.39 -14.48
N ILE A 43 -1.55 48.62 -15.76
CA ILE A 43 -2.67 47.97 -16.47
C ILE A 43 -2.46 46.46 -16.55
N ILE A 44 -1.23 46.03 -16.80
CA ILE A 44 -0.84 44.62 -16.89
C ILE A 44 0.63 44.50 -16.53
N SER A 45 1.01 43.41 -15.87
CA SER A 45 2.41 43.17 -15.51
C SER A 45 3.25 42.76 -16.73
N ASP A 46 4.54 43.09 -16.72
CA ASP A 46 5.48 42.62 -17.75
C ASP A 46 5.49 41.09 -17.84
N ALA A 47 5.36 40.39 -16.71
CA ALA A 47 5.30 38.94 -16.63
C ALA A 47 4.09 38.37 -17.41
N GLN A 48 2.89 38.94 -17.24
CA GLN A 48 1.71 38.49 -17.98
C GLN A 48 1.74 38.91 -19.46
N PHE A 49 2.32 40.08 -19.77
CA PHE A 49 2.29 40.62 -21.12
C PHE A 49 3.29 39.95 -22.06
N PHE A 50 4.52 39.71 -21.57
CA PHE A 50 5.63 39.17 -22.34
C PHE A 50 5.82 37.65 -22.15
N ASP A 51 4.83 36.96 -21.58
CA ASP A 51 4.81 35.49 -21.51
C ASP A 51 4.43 34.88 -22.87
N GLY A 52 5.41 34.71 -23.76
CA GLY A 52 5.22 34.08 -25.06
C GLY A 52 4.78 32.61 -25.03
N ALA A 53 4.74 31.99 -23.85
CA ALA A 53 4.30 30.62 -23.62
C ALA A 53 2.93 30.53 -22.91
N ALA A 54 2.20 31.65 -22.80
CA ALA A 54 0.97 31.73 -22.01
C ALA A 54 -0.16 30.79 -22.47
N MET A 55 -0.25 30.49 -23.78
CA MET A 55 -1.18 29.49 -24.34
C MET A 55 -0.59 28.82 -25.59
N GLY A 56 -0.70 27.50 -25.68
CA GLY A 56 -0.41 26.73 -26.90
C GLY A 56 -1.56 26.77 -27.92
N PRO A 57 -1.34 26.28 -29.16
CA PRO A 57 -2.36 26.34 -30.22
C PRO A 57 -3.71 25.70 -29.84
N ASN A 58 -3.69 24.55 -29.16
CA ASN A 58 -4.91 23.87 -28.72
C ASN A 58 -5.69 24.67 -27.67
N GLU A 59 -4.98 25.32 -26.74
CA GLU A 59 -5.62 26.14 -25.70
C GLU A 59 -6.25 27.39 -26.31
N VAL A 60 -5.57 28.03 -27.27
CA VAL A 60 -6.12 29.16 -28.04
C VAL A 60 -7.36 28.71 -28.82
N GLN A 61 -7.29 27.58 -29.51
CA GLN A 61 -8.42 27.05 -30.26
C GLN A 61 -9.63 26.76 -29.36
N ASN A 62 -9.41 26.12 -28.20
CA ASN A 62 -10.47 25.83 -27.23
C ASN A 62 -11.08 27.12 -26.66
N PHE A 63 -10.26 28.13 -26.37
CA PHE A 63 -10.74 29.42 -25.91
C PHE A 63 -11.62 30.11 -26.97
N LEU A 64 -11.17 30.17 -28.23
CA LEU A 64 -11.96 30.73 -29.33
C LEU A 64 -13.31 30.00 -29.49
N MET A 65 -13.31 28.67 -29.37
CA MET A 65 -14.53 27.86 -29.43
C MET A 65 -15.45 28.09 -28.23
N SER A 66 -14.92 28.42 -27.05
CA SER A 66 -15.76 28.78 -25.91
C SER A 66 -16.44 30.15 -26.07
N GLN A 67 -15.82 31.08 -26.81
CA GLN A 67 -16.40 32.40 -27.08
C GLN A 67 -17.42 32.35 -28.22
N VAL A 68 -17.13 31.57 -29.28
CA VAL A 68 -18.02 31.37 -30.43
C VAL A 68 -18.14 29.88 -30.74
N PRO A 69 -19.06 29.15 -30.07
CA PRO A 69 -19.27 27.71 -30.31
C PRO A 69 -19.75 27.39 -31.72
N VAL A 70 -20.49 28.33 -32.36
CA VAL A 70 -21.06 28.16 -33.71
C VAL A 70 -20.73 29.37 -34.56
N CYS A 71 -19.95 29.16 -35.63
CA CYS A 71 -19.73 30.16 -36.67
C CYS A 71 -20.93 30.18 -37.64
N ARG A 72 -21.50 31.36 -37.93
CA ARG A 72 -22.63 31.45 -38.87
C ARG A 72 -22.15 31.26 -40.31
N SER A 73 -22.98 30.60 -41.12
CA SER A 73 -22.71 30.39 -42.55
C SER A 73 -22.50 31.73 -43.28
N ASN A 74 -21.60 31.74 -44.27
CA ASN A 74 -21.20 32.90 -45.07
C ASN A 74 -20.38 34.00 -44.35
N TYR A 75 -19.97 33.77 -43.09
CA TYR A 75 -19.06 34.66 -42.37
C TYR A 75 -17.74 33.95 -42.03
N ALA A 76 -16.69 34.74 -41.82
CA ALA A 76 -15.42 34.24 -41.31
C ALA A 76 -15.40 34.36 -39.78
N CYS A 77 -15.03 33.29 -39.07
CA CYS A 77 -14.83 33.32 -37.62
C CYS A 77 -13.43 32.82 -37.30
N LEU A 78 -12.82 33.31 -36.21
CA LEU A 78 -11.49 32.86 -35.80
C LEU A 78 -11.44 31.33 -35.56
N THR A 79 -12.55 30.72 -35.12
CA THR A 79 -12.64 29.28 -34.87
C THR A 79 -12.43 28.41 -36.13
N THR A 80 -12.81 28.92 -37.31
CA THR A 80 -12.75 28.19 -38.58
C THR A 80 -11.79 28.81 -39.60
N TYR A 81 -11.27 30.01 -39.32
CA TYR A 81 -10.39 30.74 -40.22
C TYR A 81 -9.10 29.98 -40.51
N ARG A 82 -8.66 30.05 -41.77
CA ARG A 82 -7.42 29.45 -42.26
C ARG A 82 -6.71 30.42 -43.21
N GLN A 83 -5.38 30.46 -43.16
CA GLN A 83 -4.57 31.25 -44.07
C GLN A 83 -3.21 30.56 -44.34
N ASN A 84 -2.66 30.73 -45.55
CA ASN A 84 -1.25 30.43 -45.80
C ASN A 84 -0.38 31.54 -45.22
N THR A 85 0.58 31.22 -44.38
CA THR A 85 1.47 32.20 -43.74
C THR A 85 2.87 32.19 -44.36
N PRO A 86 3.50 33.36 -44.51
CA PRO A 86 4.88 33.47 -44.97
C PRO A 86 5.86 33.13 -43.84
N THR A 87 7.11 32.81 -44.21
CA THR A 87 8.22 32.82 -43.26
C THR A 87 8.68 34.26 -43.02
N MET A 88 8.70 34.68 -41.76
CA MET A 88 9.25 35.98 -41.36
C MET A 88 10.62 35.77 -40.69
N PRO A 89 11.70 36.41 -41.17
CA PRO A 89 13.02 36.26 -40.58
C PRO A 89 13.06 36.83 -39.16
N ALA A 90 13.98 36.32 -38.34
CA ALA A 90 14.21 36.86 -37.00
C ALA A 90 14.59 38.35 -37.06
N SER A 91 14.06 39.12 -36.11
CA SER A 91 14.40 40.52 -35.86
C SER A 91 14.95 40.64 -34.44
N SER A 92 16.25 40.91 -34.32
CA SER A 92 16.99 40.93 -33.04
C SER A 92 16.26 41.74 -31.96
N GLY A 93 16.10 41.14 -30.78
CA GLY A 93 15.41 41.70 -29.62
C GLY A 93 13.88 41.78 -29.74
N ARG A 94 13.29 41.40 -30.89
CA ARG A 94 11.86 41.56 -31.17
C ARG A 94 11.15 40.23 -31.38
N CYS A 95 11.43 39.55 -32.47
CA CYS A 95 10.81 38.27 -32.77
C CYS A 95 11.83 37.30 -33.36
N ASP A 96 11.77 36.05 -32.96
CA ASP A 96 12.45 34.93 -33.59
C ASP A 96 11.85 34.63 -34.96
N THR A 97 12.52 33.75 -35.72
CA THR A 97 12.04 33.35 -37.05
C THR A 97 10.69 32.67 -36.96
N TYR A 98 9.67 33.27 -37.56
CA TYR A 98 8.37 32.62 -37.74
C TYR A 98 8.43 31.78 -39.02
N GLN A 99 8.29 30.47 -38.90
CA GLN A 99 8.24 29.58 -40.07
C GLN A 99 6.82 29.50 -40.63
N GLY A 100 6.64 29.95 -41.87
CA GLY A 100 5.36 29.92 -42.56
C GLY A 100 4.83 28.51 -42.82
N ARG A 101 3.52 28.36 -42.90
CA ARG A 101 2.84 27.09 -43.19
C ARG A 101 1.65 27.31 -44.11
N SER A 102 1.30 26.28 -44.88
CA SER A 102 0.03 26.26 -45.61
C SER A 102 -1.14 25.97 -44.67
N ASN A 103 -2.30 26.54 -44.98
CA ASN A 103 -3.59 26.26 -44.35
C ASN A 103 -3.57 26.34 -42.81
N GLU A 104 -2.92 27.36 -42.27
CA GLU A 104 -2.74 27.53 -40.84
C GLU A 104 -4.00 28.09 -40.18
N THR A 105 -4.35 27.57 -38.99
CA THR A 105 -5.50 28.04 -38.22
C THR A 105 -5.24 29.42 -37.60
N ALA A 106 -6.28 30.21 -37.32
CA ALA A 106 -6.09 31.46 -36.57
C ALA A 106 -5.48 31.21 -35.18
N ALA A 107 -5.84 30.09 -34.54
CA ALA A 107 -5.28 29.69 -33.25
C ALA A 107 -3.77 29.41 -33.34
N ASP A 108 -3.32 28.68 -34.37
CA ASP A 108 -1.91 28.46 -34.64
C ASP A 108 -1.17 29.78 -34.92
N ILE A 109 -1.75 30.66 -35.74
CA ILE A 109 -1.16 31.97 -36.04
C ILE A 109 -0.94 32.76 -34.75
N ILE A 110 -1.97 32.91 -33.92
CA ILE A 110 -1.89 33.63 -32.64
C ILE A 110 -0.84 32.99 -31.72
N ALA A 111 -0.88 31.66 -31.58
CA ALA A 111 0.04 30.93 -30.71
C ALA A 111 1.49 31.05 -31.15
N ARG A 112 1.77 30.84 -32.43
CA ARG A 112 3.13 30.83 -32.98
C ARG A 112 3.70 32.23 -33.14
N VAL A 113 2.89 33.25 -33.43
CA VAL A 113 3.34 34.64 -33.39
C VAL A 113 3.69 35.05 -31.96
N GLY A 114 2.83 34.74 -30.98
CA GLY A 114 3.10 35.04 -29.57
C GLY A 114 4.39 34.39 -29.07
N ALA A 115 4.61 33.12 -29.43
CA ALA A 115 5.84 32.40 -29.10
C ALA A 115 7.07 33.02 -29.80
N ALA A 116 6.98 33.33 -31.10
CA ALA A 116 8.10 33.93 -31.84
C ALA A 116 8.47 35.33 -31.31
N CYS A 117 7.49 36.16 -30.93
CA CYS A 117 7.75 37.53 -30.48
C CYS A 117 7.92 37.67 -28.95
N GLY A 118 7.67 36.61 -28.17
CA GLY A 118 7.64 36.69 -26.71
C GLY A 118 6.52 37.62 -26.22
N ILE A 119 5.32 37.44 -26.77
CA ILE A 119 4.11 38.18 -26.40
C ILE A 119 3.00 37.17 -26.07
N SER A 120 2.30 37.40 -24.98
CA SER A 120 1.25 36.51 -24.50
C SER A 120 0.11 36.36 -25.50
N GLN A 121 -0.27 35.11 -25.77
CA GLN A 121 -1.42 34.77 -26.59
C GLN A 121 -2.72 35.34 -26.00
N LYS A 122 -2.83 35.40 -24.66
CA LYS A 122 -3.94 36.04 -23.95
C LYS A 122 -4.02 37.53 -24.31
N VAL A 123 -2.87 38.22 -24.33
CA VAL A 123 -2.78 39.63 -24.75
C VAL A 123 -3.20 39.81 -26.21
N MET A 124 -2.76 38.94 -27.12
CA MET A 124 -3.17 39.01 -28.54
C MET A 124 -4.67 38.78 -28.73
N LEU A 125 -5.27 37.84 -28.00
CA LEU A 125 -6.71 37.62 -28.01
C LEU A 125 -7.48 38.86 -27.52
N VAL A 126 -7.04 39.46 -26.42
CA VAL A 126 -7.65 40.69 -25.89
C VAL A 126 -7.51 41.85 -26.89
N LEU A 127 -6.36 41.97 -27.55
CA LEU A 127 -6.14 43.00 -28.56
C LEU A 127 -7.06 42.83 -29.77
N LEU A 128 -7.19 41.62 -30.31
CA LEU A 128 -8.10 41.31 -31.42
C LEU A 128 -9.56 41.65 -31.09
N GLU A 129 -9.95 41.44 -29.82
CA GLU A 129 -11.30 41.76 -29.36
C GLU A 129 -11.51 43.26 -29.14
N LYS A 130 -10.55 43.93 -28.52
CA LYS A 130 -10.60 45.37 -28.27
C LYS A 130 -10.66 46.15 -29.58
N GLU A 131 -9.87 45.77 -30.57
CA GLU A 131 -9.67 46.56 -31.78
C GLU A 131 -10.74 46.27 -32.85
N GLN A 132 -11.15 45.00 -32.96
CA GLN A 132 -12.05 44.58 -34.03
C GLN A 132 -13.15 43.65 -33.56
N SER A 133 -13.36 43.42 -32.25
CA SER A 133 -14.35 42.47 -31.68
C SER A 133 -14.42 41.15 -32.45
N LEU A 134 -13.26 40.61 -32.81
CA LEU A 134 -13.14 39.42 -33.67
C LEU A 134 -13.30 38.11 -32.90
N VAL A 135 -12.98 38.09 -31.60
CA VAL A 135 -12.97 36.86 -30.79
C VAL A 135 -14.39 36.42 -30.46
N THR A 136 -15.28 37.35 -30.16
CA THR A 136 -16.68 37.06 -29.77
C THR A 136 -17.66 37.09 -30.94
N SER A 137 -17.22 37.47 -32.15
CA SER A 137 -18.12 37.67 -33.29
C SER A 137 -18.31 36.42 -34.16
N ALA A 138 -19.56 35.95 -34.23
CA ALA A 138 -19.97 34.87 -35.14
C ALA A 138 -20.33 35.34 -36.56
N THR A 139 -20.21 36.64 -36.86
CA THR A 139 -20.67 37.28 -38.11
C THR A 139 -19.66 38.30 -38.67
N SER A 140 -18.35 38.05 -38.49
CA SER A 140 -17.33 38.99 -38.98
C SER A 140 -17.22 38.96 -40.50
N SER A 141 -17.17 40.15 -41.11
CA SER A 141 -16.83 40.30 -42.52
C SER A 141 -15.34 40.05 -42.73
N GLN A 142 -14.97 39.62 -43.94
CA GLN A 142 -13.55 39.40 -44.31
C GLN A 142 -12.69 40.65 -44.09
N GLY A 143 -13.25 41.84 -44.27
CA GLY A 143 -12.54 43.12 -44.08
C GLY A 143 -11.99 43.33 -42.67
N ARG A 144 -12.67 42.84 -41.62
CA ARG A 144 -12.19 42.96 -40.22
C ARG A 144 -10.90 42.17 -39.99
N PHE A 145 -10.67 41.09 -40.73
CA PHE A 145 -9.42 40.33 -40.66
C PHE A 145 -8.25 41.07 -41.32
N THR A 146 -8.52 41.95 -42.28
CA THR A 146 -7.49 42.75 -42.95
C THR A 146 -6.86 43.77 -42.01
N SER A 147 -7.63 44.30 -41.06
CA SER A 147 -7.21 45.30 -40.06
C SER A 147 -7.38 44.79 -38.62
N ALA A 148 -7.17 43.49 -38.39
CA ALA A 148 -7.56 42.75 -37.19
C ALA A 148 -7.11 43.37 -35.85
N THR A 149 -6.00 44.10 -35.84
CA THR A 149 -5.43 44.75 -34.64
C THR A 149 -5.35 46.27 -34.75
N GLY A 150 -5.80 46.85 -35.88
CA GLY A 150 -5.62 48.28 -36.19
C GLY A 150 -4.17 48.68 -36.50
N MET A 151 -3.24 47.71 -36.62
CA MET A 151 -1.84 48.00 -36.91
C MET A 151 -1.69 48.62 -38.29
N GLY A 152 -1.01 49.78 -38.37
CA GLY A 152 -0.83 50.51 -39.63
C GLY A 152 -2.12 51.09 -40.23
N CYS A 153 -3.19 51.25 -39.44
CA CYS A 153 -4.47 51.79 -39.87
C CYS A 153 -4.79 53.13 -39.18
N PRO A 154 -4.31 54.27 -39.70
CA PRO A 154 -4.64 55.58 -39.15
C PRO A 154 -6.10 55.97 -39.41
N ASP A 155 -6.75 56.65 -38.46
CA ASP A 155 -8.18 57.02 -38.56
C ASP A 155 -8.51 57.92 -39.77
N THR A 156 -7.53 58.64 -40.31
CA THR A 156 -7.70 59.61 -41.40
C THR A 156 -7.13 59.14 -42.75
N ALA A 157 -6.64 57.92 -42.88
CA ALA A 157 -6.10 57.39 -44.13
C ALA A 157 -6.31 55.87 -44.26
N ALA A 158 -6.05 55.34 -45.46
CA ALA A 158 -6.13 53.89 -45.67
C ALA A 158 -5.05 53.15 -44.85
N CYS A 159 -5.37 51.91 -44.43
CA CYS A 159 -4.38 51.04 -43.81
C CYS A 159 -3.19 50.78 -44.73
N ASP A 160 -1.98 50.71 -44.17
CA ASP A 160 -0.78 50.33 -44.89
C ASP A 160 -0.93 48.90 -45.47
N PRO A 161 -0.88 48.74 -46.81
CA PRO A 161 -1.03 47.45 -47.45
C PRO A 161 0.01 46.40 -47.03
N SER A 162 1.18 46.82 -46.56
CA SER A 162 2.28 45.92 -46.15
C SER A 162 2.00 45.18 -44.85
N VAL A 163 1.03 45.65 -44.06
CA VAL A 163 0.59 45.02 -42.80
C VAL A 163 -0.86 44.53 -42.87
N ALA A 164 -1.46 44.54 -44.05
CA ALA A 164 -2.84 44.13 -44.28
C ALA A 164 -2.98 42.59 -44.28
N GLY A 165 -4.02 42.08 -43.61
CA GLY A 165 -4.32 40.65 -43.51
C GLY A 165 -4.03 40.08 -42.12
N PHE A 166 -4.77 39.02 -41.75
CA PHE A 166 -4.82 38.53 -40.36
C PHE A 166 -3.44 38.20 -39.80
N PHE A 167 -2.65 37.37 -40.51
CA PHE A 167 -1.29 37.05 -40.09
C PHE A 167 -0.42 38.29 -39.85
N TYR A 168 -0.40 39.23 -40.80
CA TYR A 168 0.45 40.41 -40.71
C TYR A 168 0.02 41.36 -39.60
N GLN A 169 -1.29 41.54 -39.40
CA GLN A 169 -1.84 42.31 -38.28
C GLN A 169 -1.36 41.74 -36.94
N VAL A 170 -1.50 40.43 -36.71
CA VAL A 170 -1.07 39.77 -35.47
C VAL A 170 0.45 39.85 -35.30
N TYR A 171 1.24 39.55 -36.35
CA TYR A 171 2.70 39.58 -36.32
C TYR A 171 3.26 40.98 -36.06
N PHE A 172 2.80 42.00 -36.80
CA PHE A 172 3.32 43.35 -36.66
C PHE A 172 2.82 44.04 -35.39
N ALA A 173 1.64 43.71 -34.87
CA ALA A 173 1.22 44.15 -33.54
C ALA A 173 2.14 43.59 -32.44
N ALA A 174 2.39 42.27 -32.42
CA ALA A 174 3.30 41.66 -31.46
C ALA A 174 4.71 42.26 -31.56
N ARG A 175 5.23 42.42 -32.78
CA ARG A 175 6.52 43.06 -33.04
C ARG A 175 6.56 44.52 -32.58
N GLN A 176 5.47 45.27 -32.74
CA GLN A 176 5.40 46.67 -32.32
C GLN A 176 5.51 46.82 -30.79
N PHE A 177 4.87 45.94 -30.02
CA PHE A 177 5.05 45.93 -28.56
C PHE A 177 6.49 45.65 -28.14
N LYS A 178 7.21 44.82 -28.91
CA LYS A 178 8.65 44.60 -28.69
C LYS A 178 9.50 45.80 -29.10
N ILE A 179 9.09 46.57 -30.10
CA ILE A 179 9.73 47.87 -30.41
C ILE A 179 9.55 48.83 -29.24
N TYR A 180 8.35 48.93 -28.66
CA TYR A 180 8.12 49.78 -27.49
C TYR A 180 9.01 49.38 -26.31
N SER A 181 9.18 48.08 -26.04
CA SER A 181 10.02 47.64 -24.91
C SER A 181 11.53 47.71 -25.18
N THR A 182 11.98 47.54 -26.42
CA THR A 182 13.42 47.60 -26.78
C THR A 182 13.91 49.01 -27.10
N SER A 183 13.01 49.96 -27.39
CA SER A 183 13.35 51.35 -27.68
C SER A 183 12.41 52.32 -26.95
N PRO A 184 12.28 52.22 -25.62
CA PRO A 184 11.23 52.91 -24.88
C PRO A 184 11.32 54.44 -24.96
N ASN A 185 12.54 55.00 -25.06
CA ASN A 185 12.75 56.45 -25.13
C ASN A 185 12.40 57.07 -26.51
N SER A 186 12.05 56.26 -27.51
CA SER A 186 11.62 56.74 -28.83
C SER A 186 10.12 57.04 -28.90
N PHE A 187 9.39 56.86 -27.79
CA PHE A 187 7.93 57.01 -27.72
C PHE A 187 7.50 57.90 -26.56
N ASN A 188 6.25 58.35 -26.60
CA ASN A 188 5.74 59.37 -25.68
C ASN A 188 5.52 58.85 -24.25
N HIS A 189 5.22 57.56 -24.09
CA HIS A 189 4.95 56.96 -22.78
C HIS A 189 6.09 56.03 -22.38
N VAL A 190 6.77 56.37 -21.27
CA VAL A 190 7.97 55.67 -20.79
C VAL A 190 7.75 55.10 -19.40
N ALA A 191 8.07 53.82 -19.20
CA ALA A 191 7.98 53.16 -17.90
C ALA A 191 8.99 53.72 -16.87
N GLY A 192 8.68 53.56 -15.59
CA GLY A 192 9.47 54.06 -14.46
C GLY A 192 9.42 55.58 -14.28
N ARG A 193 8.46 56.26 -14.93
CA ARG A 193 8.33 57.73 -14.92
C ARG A 193 6.88 58.15 -14.76
N VAL A 194 6.69 59.36 -14.25
CA VAL A 194 5.40 60.06 -14.32
C VAL A 194 5.20 60.58 -15.73
N ASN A 195 4.13 60.15 -16.39
CA ASN A 195 3.72 60.57 -17.72
C ASN A 195 2.39 61.32 -17.60
N ASN A 196 2.23 62.43 -18.31
CA ASN A 196 0.95 63.11 -18.35
C ASN A 196 0.09 62.51 -19.47
N VAL A 197 -0.87 61.65 -19.11
CA VAL A 197 -1.67 60.88 -20.07
C VAL A 197 -3.02 61.57 -20.27
N ARG A 198 -3.41 61.79 -21.53
CA ARG A 198 -4.68 62.44 -21.87
C ARG A 198 -5.88 61.52 -21.65
N PHE A 199 -7.04 62.11 -21.34
CA PHE A 199 -8.29 61.36 -21.25
C PHE A 199 -8.96 61.12 -22.61
N HIS A 200 -8.67 61.97 -23.60
CA HIS A 200 -9.31 61.95 -24.92
C HIS A 200 -8.41 62.63 -25.98
N PRO A 201 -8.60 62.35 -27.30
CA PRO A 201 -7.94 63.12 -28.37
C PRO A 201 -8.22 64.62 -28.31
N ASN A 202 -9.42 65.01 -27.87
CA ASN A 202 -9.76 66.41 -27.61
C ASN A 202 -8.96 66.91 -26.40
N ALA A 203 -8.09 67.90 -26.62
CA ALA A 203 -7.24 68.46 -25.58
C ALA A 203 -8.03 69.12 -24.44
N ASP A 204 -9.25 69.60 -24.70
CA ASP A 204 -10.11 70.24 -23.68
C ASP A 204 -10.58 69.26 -22.60
N CYS A 205 -10.52 67.95 -22.87
CA CYS A 205 -10.83 66.91 -21.89
C CYS A 205 -9.72 66.71 -20.84
N GLY A 206 -8.56 67.34 -21.04
CA GLY A 206 -7.45 67.32 -20.08
C GLY A 206 -6.67 66.00 -20.02
N SER A 207 -5.86 65.90 -18.96
CA SER A 207 -4.91 64.81 -18.72
C SER A 207 -4.63 64.69 -17.22
N SER A 208 -4.03 63.58 -16.80
CA SER A 208 -3.49 63.44 -15.43
C SER A 208 -2.10 62.80 -15.42
N ALA A 209 -1.37 63.08 -14.34
CA ALA A 209 -0.08 62.49 -14.06
C ALA A 209 -0.23 61.03 -13.64
N VAL A 210 0.33 60.11 -14.42
CA VAL A 210 0.32 58.66 -14.18
C VAL A 210 1.75 58.17 -14.06
N TYR A 211 2.12 57.57 -12.92
CA TYR A 211 3.37 56.86 -12.80
C TYR A 211 3.23 55.49 -13.49
N ILE A 212 3.82 55.35 -14.67
CA ILE A 212 3.76 54.10 -15.44
C ILE A 212 4.81 53.15 -14.89
N ALA A 213 4.39 52.07 -14.22
CA ALA A 213 5.27 51.21 -13.43
C ALA A 213 6.13 50.26 -14.27
N ASN A 214 5.66 49.83 -15.45
CA ASN A 214 6.29 48.75 -16.23
C ASN A 214 6.20 48.96 -17.75
N GLN A 215 6.95 48.16 -18.51
CA GLN A 215 7.10 48.30 -19.96
C GLN A 215 5.82 47.93 -20.73
N ALA A 216 5.08 46.92 -20.26
CA ALA A 216 3.83 46.48 -20.86
C ALA A 216 2.77 47.59 -20.82
N THR A 217 2.61 48.23 -19.66
CA THR A 217 1.69 49.37 -19.48
C THR A 217 2.11 50.56 -20.33
N ALA A 218 3.41 50.86 -20.41
CA ALA A 218 3.93 51.89 -21.33
C ALA A 218 3.62 51.56 -22.80
N GLY A 219 3.81 50.30 -23.20
CA GLY A 219 3.50 49.80 -24.54
C GLY A 219 2.01 49.96 -24.90
N LEU A 220 1.10 49.67 -23.97
CA LEU A 220 -0.34 49.86 -24.16
C LEU A 220 -0.71 51.33 -24.38
N TYR A 221 -0.12 52.25 -23.62
CA TYR A 221 -0.32 53.69 -23.87
C TYR A 221 0.31 54.15 -25.19
N ASN A 222 1.47 53.61 -25.58
CA ASN A 222 2.05 53.94 -26.89
C ASN A 222 1.22 53.38 -28.06
N TYR A 223 0.48 52.28 -27.86
CA TYR A 223 -0.45 51.72 -28.83
C TYR A 223 -1.79 52.49 -28.85
N THR A 224 -2.28 52.91 -27.69
CA THR A 224 -3.55 53.64 -27.53
C THR A 224 -3.39 54.74 -26.47
N PRO A 225 -3.09 55.99 -26.86
CA PRO A 225 -2.50 57.01 -25.97
C PRO A 225 -3.50 57.75 -25.07
N TYR A 226 -4.52 57.05 -24.57
CA TYR A 226 -5.55 57.61 -23.70
C TYR A 226 -5.85 56.73 -22.50
N GLN A 227 -5.99 57.36 -21.33
CA GLN A 227 -6.49 56.70 -20.11
C GLN A 227 -7.99 56.96 -19.95
N PRO A 228 -8.76 56.05 -19.33
CA PRO A 228 -10.17 56.32 -19.03
C PRO A 228 -10.30 57.45 -18.02
N ASN A 229 -11.32 58.29 -18.18
CA ASN A 229 -11.73 59.25 -17.16
C ASN A 229 -12.68 58.59 -16.13
N ALA A 230 -13.10 59.35 -15.12
CA ALA A 230 -13.99 58.85 -14.07
C ALA A 230 -15.33 58.33 -14.63
N ALA A 231 -15.91 58.98 -15.65
CA ALA A 231 -17.15 58.54 -16.28
C ALA A 231 -16.99 57.19 -16.99
N ALA A 232 -15.88 56.99 -17.71
CA ALA A 232 -15.56 55.73 -18.37
C ALA A 232 -15.35 54.58 -17.37
N LEU A 233 -14.73 54.84 -16.21
CA LEU A 233 -14.53 53.87 -15.14
C LEU A 233 -15.84 53.56 -14.38
N ALA A 234 -16.69 54.56 -14.15
CA ALA A 234 -18.00 54.36 -13.53
C ALA A 234 -18.94 53.47 -14.37
N ASN A 235 -18.68 53.35 -15.67
CA ASN A 235 -19.44 52.49 -16.58
C ASN A 235 -18.54 51.51 -17.36
N MET A 236 -17.98 50.52 -16.66
CA MET A 236 -17.00 49.56 -17.21
C MET A 236 -17.46 48.84 -18.50
N TYR A 237 -18.75 48.53 -18.62
CA TYR A 237 -19.34 47.77 -19.74
C TYR A 237 -20.15 48.64 -20.70
N GLY A 238 -20.24 49.95 -20.47
CA GLY A 238 -21.00 50.87 -21.30
C GLY A 238 -20.20 52.10 -21.72
N THR A 239 -20.95 53.11 -22.17
CA THR A 239 -20.46 54.42 -22.59
C THR A 239 -20.41 55.39 -21.42
N GLY A 240 -19.37 56.22 -21.38
CA GLY A 240 -19.25 57.37 -20.49
C GLY A 240 -19.71 58.65 -21.17
N ASP A 241 -19.02 59.76 -20.86
CA ASP A 241 -19.27 61.10 -21.40
C ASP A 241 -18.44 61.40 -22.68
N GLY A 242 -18.55 62.64 -23.19
CA GLY A 242 -17.80 63.10 -24.38
C GLY A 242 -16.28 63.16 -24.22
N CYS A 243 -15.74 62.92 -23.02
CA CYS A 243 -14.31 62.87 -22.72
C CYS A 243 -13.83 61.46 -22.37
N SER A 244 -14.68 60.45 -22.52
CA SER A 244 -14.38 59.07 -22.17
C SER A 244 -13.59 58.36 -23.28
N ALA A 245 -12.39 57.86 -22.93
CA ALA A 245 -11.65 56.91 -23.76
C ALA A 245 -11.75 55.49 -23.22
N TYR A 246 -11.88 54.53 -24.14
CA TYR A 246 -12.21 53.15 -23.80
C TYR A 246 -11.09 52.14 -24.06
N GLY A 247 -10.05 52.49 -24.82
CA GLY A 247 -9.04 51.54 -25.26
C GLY A 247 -8.39 50.76 -24.12
N ASN A 248 -7.60 51.44 -23.28
CA ASN A 248 -6.89 50.79 -22.17
C ASN A 248 -7.84 50.23 -21.10
N ARG A 249 -8.99 50.88 -20.88
CA ARG A 249 -10.07 50.35 -20.03
C ARG A 249 -10.58 49.02 -20.53
N ASN A 250 -10.92 48.92 -21.81
CA ASN A 250 -11.45 47.71 -22.43
C ASN A 250 -10.38 46.63 -22.48
N PHE A 251 -9.11 46.96 -22.76
CA PHE A 251 -8.02 45.99 -22.66
C PHE A 251 -7.99 45.35 -21.27
N TRP A 252 -7.90 46.19 -20.23
CA TRP A 252 -7.85 45.73 -18.84
C TRP A 252 -9.06 44.89 -18.45
N ARG A 253 -10.26 45.40 -18.78
CA ARG A 253 -11.53 44.72 -18.49
C ARG A 253 -11.62 43.37 -19.18
N ILE A 254 -11.38 43.31 -20.49
CA ILE A 254 -11.47 42.08 -21.27
C ILE A 254 -10.42 41.06 -20.78
N PHE A 255 -9.19 41.48 -20.48
CA PHE A 255 -8.20 40.57 -19.90
C PHE A 255 -8.66 40.03 -18.55
N THR A 256 -9.19 40.90 -17.69
CA THR A 256 -9.70 40.53 -16.36
C THR A 256 -10.86 39.54 -16.46
N ASP A 257 -11.84 39.86 -17.31
CA ASP A 257 -13.02 39.05 -17.59
C ASP A 257 -12.63 37.64 -18.08
N TRP A 258 -11.63 37.54 -18.96
CA TRP A 258 -11.27 36.28 -19.60
C TRP A 258 -10.23 35.45 -18.86
N PHE A 259 -9.26 36.11 -18.23
CA PHE A 259 -8.04 35.47 -17.75
C PHE A 259 -7.70 35.78 -16.29
N GLY A 260 -8.48 36.62 -15.61
CA GLY A 260 -8.23 37.04 -14.24
C GLY A 260 -7.27 38.24 -14.16
N SER A 261 -6.71 38.49 -12.97
CA SER A 261 -5.92 39.71 -12.72
C SER A 261 -4.76 39.86 -13.72
N PRO A 262 -4.69 40.97 -14.48
CA PRO A 262 -3.59 41.21 -15.41
C PRO A 262 -2.24 41.47 -14.70
N THR A 263 -2.26 41.68 -13.38
CA THR A 263 -1.06 42.01 -12.60
C THR A 263 -0.57 40.87 -11.71
N ALA A 264 -1.33 39.78 -11.58
CA ALA A 264 -0.95 38.60 -10.80
C ALA A 264 -1.00 37.36 -11.69
N GLY A 265 0.16 36.73 -11.95
CA GLY A 265 0.23 35.56 -12.84
C GLY A 265 -0.20 34.24 -12.20
N SER A 266 -0.58 34.29 -10.93
CA SER A 266 -1.01 33.16 -10.11
C SER A 266 -2.12 33.59 -9.16
N ALA A 267 -2.98 32.65 -8.79
CA ALA A 267 -3.91 32.85 -7.68
C ALA A 267 -3.23 32.71 -6.31
N LEU A 268 -1.99 32.18 -6.25
CA LEU A 268 -1.25 31.98 -5.01
C LEU A 268 -0.23 33.10 -4.83
N LEU A 269 -0.50 34.02 -3.92
CA LEU A 269 0.31 35.21 -3.70
C LEU A 269 0.93 35.25 -2.30
N ARG A 270 2.14 35.78 -2.20
CA ARG A 270 2.77 36.16 -0.93
C ARG A 270 3.58 37.44 -1.10
N THR A 271 4.08 38.00 0.00
CA THR A 271 5.07 39.08 -0.06
C THR A 271 6.48 38.55 0.17
N LEU A 272 7.48 39.38 -0.13
CA LEU A 272 8.87 39.08 0.24
C LEU A 272 9.09 39.16 1.75
N ALA A 273 8.33 40.02 2.44
CA ALA A 273 8.47 40.27 3.88
C ALA A 273 7.71 39.26 4.76
N ASN A 274 6.69 38.58 4.23
CA ASN A 274 5.85 37.63 4.97
C ASN A 274 5.73 36.30 4.21
N PRO A 275 6.10 35.16 4.83
CA PRO A 275 6.03 33.86 4.19
C PRO A 275 4.61 33.30 4.01
N GLN A 276 3.59 33.91 4.63
CA GLN A 276 2.20 33.50 4.49
C GLN A 276 1.76 33.59 3.03
N VAL A 277 1.39 32.44 2.45
CA VAL A 277 0.77 32.35 1.13
C VAL A 277 -0.72 32.56 1.27
N TYR A 278 -1.29 33.32 0.36
CA TYR A 278 -2.73 33.54 0.22
C TYR A 278 -3.20 33.00 -1.13
N LEU A 279 -4.30 32.28 -1.12
CA LEU A 279 -5.09 32.01 -2.32
C LEU A 279 -6.03 33.19 -2.58
N ILE A 280 -5.93 33.78 -3.75
CA ILE A 280 -6.76 34.90 -4.20
C ILE A 280 -7.89 34.37 -5.07
N SER A 281 -9.12 34.78 -4.76
CA SER A 281 -10.28 34.48 -5.59
C SER A 281 -11.31 35.59 -5.49
N GLY A 282 -11.70 36.15 -6.64
CA GLY A 282 -12.54 37.35 -6.70
C GLY A 282 -11.94 38.49 -5.87
N ASN A 283 -12.72 39.00 -4.91
CA ASN A 283 -12.31 40.06 -3.97
C ASN A 283 -11.80 39.54 -2.62
N ARG A 284 -11.52 38.24 -2.50
CA ARG A 284 -11.11 37.58 -1.25
C ARG A 284 -9.69 37.01 -1.31
N LYS A 285 -9.04 36.95 -0.15
CA LYS A 285 -7.80 36.20 0.08
C LYS A 285 -8.00 35.17 1.19
N TYR A 286 -7.55 33.94 0.95
CA TYR A 286 -7.66 32.81 1.86
C TYR A 286 -6.26 32.42 2.34
N PRO A 287 -5.93 32.52 3.64
CA PRO A 287 -4.65 32.04 4.16
C PRO A 287 -4.43 30.55 3.87
N VAL A 288 -3.32 30.19 3.23
CA VAL A 288 -2.93 28.79 2.99
C VAL A 288 -1.99 28.35 4.13
N ASN A 289 -2.51 27.55 5.05
CA ASN A 289 -1.83 27.26 6.33
C ASN A 289 -0.96 26.01 6.34
N SER A 290 -0.91 25.24 5.24
CA SER A 290 -0.10 24.02 5.16
C SER A 290 0.46 23.78 3.76
N ALA A 291 1.60 23.09 3.70
CA ALA A 291 2.18 22.65 2.43
C ALA A 291 1.27 21.66 1.67
N SER A 292 0.43 20.90 2.38
CA SER A 292 -0.57 20.03 1.77
C SER A 292 -1.64 20.84 1.03
N PHE A 293 -2.18 21.90 1.64
CA PHE A 293 -3.12 22.79 0.96
C PHE A 293 -2.47 23.56 -0.18
N LEU A 294 -1.20 23.96 -0.05
CA LEU A 294 -0.48 24.58 -1.15
C LEU A 294 -0.39 23.66 -2.38
N ARG A 295 -0.12 22.36 -2.18
CA ARG A 295 -0.08 21.35 -3.26
C ARG A 295 -1.44 21.11 -3.89
N ILE A 296 -2.52 21.16 -3.12
CA ILE A 296 -3.88 21.02 -3.64
C ILE A 296 -4.20 22.14 -4.64
N TYR A 297 -3.82 23.38 -4.31
CA TYR A 297 -4.09 24.55 -5.15
C TYR A 297 -3.05 24.81 -6.25
N ALA A 298 -2.08 23.91 -6.43
CA ALA A 298 -1.07 24.03 -7.49
C ALA A 298 -1.62 24.23 -8.93
N PRO A 299 -2.80 23.71 -9.31
CA PRO A 299 -3.37 24.02 -10.63
C PRO A 299 -3.67 25.51 -10.85
N LEU A 300 -3.72 26.31 -9.78
CA LEU A 300 -3.99 27.75 -9.85
C LEU A 300 -2.72 28.60 -10.05
N GLY A 301 -1.57 27.94 -10.28
CA GLY A 301 -0.28 28.58 -10.55
C GLY A 301 0.74 28.33 -9.44
N ALA A 302 2.00 28.70 -9.71
CA ALA A 302 3.06 28.71 -8.71
C ALA A 302 2.88 29.88 -7.72
N VAL A 303 3.52 29.84 -6.56
CA VAL A 303 3.48 30.99 -5.63
C VAL A 303 4.19 32.18 -6.27
N ASP A 304 3.48 33.30 -6.39
CA ASP A 304 3.99 34.56 -6.95
C ASP A 304 4.18 35.63 -5.86
N TYR A 305 5.07 36.59 -6.12
CA TYR A 305 5.46 37.61 -5.16
C TYR A 305 4.87 38.97 -5.51
N VAL A 306 4.16 39.56 -4.57
CA VAL A 306 3.54 40.89 -4.72
C VAL A 306 3.89 41.82 -3.56
N GLN A 307 3.64 43.12 -3.75
CA GLN A 307 3.72 44.10 -2.67
C GLN A 307 2.54 43.92 -1.70
N GLN A 308 2.72 44.32 -0.43
CA GLN A 308 1.67 44.23 0.60
C GLN A 308 0.39 44.97 0.20
N SER A 309 0.53 46.14 -0.43
CA SER A 309 -0.57 46.95 -0.95
C SER A 309 -1.46 46.22 -1.97
N VAL A 310 -0.95 45.19 -2.65
CA VAL A 310 -1.74 44.32 -3.54
C VAL A 310 -2.61 43.39 -2.71
N LEU A 311 -2.04 42.73 -1.70
CA LEU A 311 -2.79 41.83 -0.82
C LEU A 311 -3.86 42.58 0.00
N ASP A 312 -3.62 43.85 0.34
CA ASP A 312 -4.53 44.66 1.14
C ASP A 312 -5.82 45.04 0.39
N ARG A 313 -5.85 44.91 -0.94
CA ARG A 313 -7.05 45.11 -1.77
C ARG A 313 -8.08 43.99 -1.61
N TYR A 314 -7.69 42.86 -1.02
CA TYR A 314 -8.55 41.69 -0.84
C TYR A 314 -9.01 41.53 0.60
N SER A 315 -10.29 41.23 0.77
CA SER A 315 -10.86 40.90 2.08
C SER A 315 -10.36 39.54 2.56
N THR A 316 -9.77 39.48 3.75
CA THR A 316 -9.33 38.20 4.34
C THR A 316 -10.54 37.34 4.69
N ALA A 317 -10.60 36.13 4.13
CA ALA A 317 -11.59 35.11 4.46
C ALA A 317 -11.00 34.09 5.45
N GLN A 318 -11.75 33.03 5.73
CA GLN A 318 -11.24 31.86 6.45
C GLN A 318 -10.00 31.26 5.76
N PRO A 319 -9.20 30.43 6.46
CA PRO A 319 -8.15 29.66 5.83
C PRO A 319 -8.65 28.80 4.67
N ALA A 320 -7.82 28.66 3.64
CA ALA A 320 -8.08 27.75 2.53
C ALA A 320 -8.17 26.30 3.05
N ASN A 321 -9.07 25.50 2.48
CA ASN A 321 -9.33 24.13 2.89
C ASN A 321 -9.54 23.21 1.67
N ARG A 322 -9.92 21.95 1.87
CA ARG A 322 -10.10 20.98 0.75
C ARG A 322 -11.41 21.13 0.00
N ILE A 323 -12.25 22.08 0.37
CA ILE A 323 -13.60 22.22 -0.14
C ILE A 323 -13.71 23.57 -0.80
N PHE A 324 -14.11 23.58 -2.06
CA PHE A 324 -14.42 24.83 -2.74
C PHE A 324 -15.81 24.82 -3.35
N ARG A 325 -16.37 26.02 -3.48
CA ARG A 325 -17.60 26.28 -4.21
C ARG A 325 -17.24 26.98 -5.51
N ASP A 326 -17.80 26.54 -6.63
CA ASP A 326 -17.72 27.28 -7.87
C ASP A 326 -18.76 28.42 -7.91
N GLU A 327 -18.73 29.25 -8.94
CA GLU A 327 -19.72 30.32 -9.11
C GLU A 327 -21.13 29.79 -9.44
N GLY A 328 -21.24 28.58 -9.99
CA GLY A 328 -22.51 27.86 -10.18
C GLY A 328 -23.14 27.38 -8.87
N GLY A 329 -22.42 27.52 -7.76
CA GLY A 329 -22.84 27.20 -6.42
C GLY A 329 -22.64 25.75 -6.01
N ARG A 330 -21.99 24.93 -6.85
CA ARG A 330 -21.70 23.53 -6.58
C ARG A 330 -20.45 23.41 -5.71
N LEU A 331 -20.51 22.52 -4.73
CA LEU A 331 -19.40 22.23 -3.82
C LEU A 331 -18.59 21.04 -4.32
N PHE A 332 -17.27 21.13 -4.17
CA PHE A 332 -16.32 20.12 -4.58
C PHE A 332 -15.33 19.83 -3.47
N PHE A 333 -14.98 18.55 -3.29
CA PHE A 333 -13.77 18.15 -2.60
C PHE A 333 -12.60 18.21 -3.58
N THR A 334 -11.44 18.67 -3.14
CA THR A 334 -10.24 18.73 -3.99
C THR A 334 -9.06 17.99 -3.41
N ASP A 335 -8.40 17.25 -4.30
CA ASP A 335 -7.17 16.52 -4.01
C ASP A 335 -6.35 16.32 -5.28
N ALA A 336 -5.02 16.47 -5.18
CA ALA A 336 -4.07 16.24 -6.27
C ALA A 336 -4.47 16.89 -7.63
N GLY A 337 -4.97 18.13 -7.59
CA GLY A 337 -5.38 18.88 -8.78
C GLY A 337 -6.69 18.42 -9.43
N MET A 338 -7.45 17.56 -8.76
CA MET A 338 -8.79 17.17 -9.17
C MET A 338 -9.85 17.84 -8.29
N LYS A 339 -11.06 17.97 -8.85
CA LYS A 339 -12.29 18.35 -8.14
C LYS A 339 -13.32 17.23 -8.23
N LEU A 340 -13.87 16.82 -7.09
CA LEU A 340 -14.87 15.78 -6.98
C LEU A 340 -16.16 16.41 -6.46
N PRO A 341 -17.26 16.42 -7.22
CA PRO A 341 -18.48 17.08 -6.78
C PRO A 341 -19.10 16.35 -5.58
N PHE A 342 -19.57 17.11 -4.60
CA PHE A 342 -20.47 16.61 -3.56
C PHE A 342 -21.89 16.45 -4.12
N SER A 343 -22.65 15.47 -3.62
CA SER A 343 -24.06 15.30 -3.98
C SER A 343 -24.97 16.05 -3.02
N THR A 344 -24.63 16.03 -1.73
CA THR A 344 -25.45 16.61 -0.67
C THR A 344 -24.59 17.44 0.30
N CYS A 345 -25.25 18.30 1.07
CA CYS A 345 -24.60 18.99 2.17
C CYS A 345 -24.15 18.03 3.29
N GLY A 346 -24.82 16.88 3.46
CA GLY A 346 -24.41 15.84 4.39
C GLY A 346 -22.99 15.35 4.08
N ASP A 347 -22.70 15.07 2.80
CA ASP A 347 -21.38 14.65 2.35
C ASP A 347 -20.31 15.71 2.66
N VAL A 348 -20.64 16.99 2.51
CA VAL A 348 -19.74 18.11 2.83
C VAL A 348 -19.39 18.10 4.32
N ILE A 349 -20.38 17.90 5.20
CA ILE A 349 -20.18 17.82 6.65
C ILE A 349 -19.37 16.57 7.02
N ASP A 350 -19.62 15.44 6.34
CA ASP A 350 -18.87 14.20 6.58
C ASP A 350 -17.38 14.36 6.30
N TYR A 351 -17.04 15.10 5.25
CA TYR A 351 -15.67 15.46 4.90
C TYR A 351 -15.11 16.66 5.68
N GLY A 352 -15.77 17.07 6.77
CA GLY A 352 -15.30 18.11 7.69
C GLY A 352 -15.54 19.55 7.24
N GLY A 353 -16.35 19.74 6.19
CA GLY A 353 -16.75 21.05 5.68
C GLY A 353 -18.00 21.62 6.35
N LYS A 354 -18.42 22.79 5.84
CA LYS A 354 -19.74 23.38 6.11
C LYS A 354 -20.34 23.88 4.79
N CYS A 355 -21.67 23.92 4.72
CA CYS A 355 -22.39 24.39 3.54
C CYS A 355 -22.76 25.87 3.61
N ASP A 356 -22.15 26.61 4.52
CA ASP A 356 -22.22 28.07 4.61
C ASP A 356 -20.90 28.69 4.12
N PRO A 357 -20.86 30.01 3.81
CA PRO A 357 -19.68 30.67 3.25
C PRO A 357 -18.38 30.58 4.08
N SER A 358 -18.45 30.19 5.36
CA SER A 358 -17.27 29.95 6.19
C SER A 358 -16.65 28.56 6.02
N GLY A 359 -17.35 27.63 5.36
CA GLY A 359 -16.97 26.22 5.22
C GLY A 359 -16.20 25.85 3.97
N PHE A 360 -16.10 26.74 2.98
CA PHE A 360 -15.50 26.45 1.69
C PHE A 360 -14.72 27.65 1.13
N VAL A 361 -13.76 27.40 0.26
CA VAL A 361 -13.16 28.45 -0.57
C VAL A 361 -14.10 28.77 -1.72
N GLN A 362 -14.44 30.04 -1.94
CA GLN A 362 -15.17 30.43 -3.14
C GLN A 362 -14.15 30.59 -4.26
N LEU A 363 -14.23 29.77 -5.31
CA LEU A 363 -13.40 29.91 -6.51
C LEU A 363 -14.19 30.56 -7.64
N THR A 364 -13.48 31.26 -8.52
CA THR A 364 -14.05 31.75 -9.77
C THR A 364 -14.25 30.60 -10.75
N SER A 365 -15.05 30.79 -11.79
CA SER A 365 -15.26 29.72 -12.78
C SER A 365 -13.97 29.31 -13.50
N ALA A 366 -13.09 30.27 -13.82
CA ALA A 366 -11.79 29.98 -14.43
C ALA A 366 -10.88 29.17 -13.48
N GLN A 367 -10.86 29.53 -12.19
CA GLN A 367 -10.07 28.81 -11.18
C GLN A 367 -10.62 27.41 -10.94
N ALA A 368 -11.94 27.27 -10.81
CA ALA A 368 -12.57 25.96 -10.68
C ALA A 368 -12.34 25.08 -11.93
N ALA A 369 -12.24 25.67 -13.12
CA ALA A 369 -11.97 24.95 -14.37
C ALA A 369 -10.52 24.45 -14.49
N ALA A 370 -9.58 25.02 -13.73
CA ALA A 370 -8.18 24.57 -13.70
C ALA A 370 -8.01 23.18 -13.06
N PHE A 371 -9.00 22.71 -12.29
CA PHE A 371 -8.99 21.38 -11.69
C PHE A 371 -9.66 20.34 -12.61
N ALA A 372 -9.02 19.18 -12.76
CA ALA A 372 -9.61 18.06 -13.49
C ALA A 372 -10.87 17.54 -12.79
N THR A 373 -11.95 17.30 -13.53
CA THR A 373 -13.21 16.82 -12.94
C THR A 373 -13.15 15.31 -12.71
N GLY A 374 -13.26 14.90 -11.45
CA GLY A 374 -13.37 13.51 -11.04
C GLY A 374 -14.82 13.05 -10.84
N PRO A 375 -15.04 11.77 -10.50
CA PRO A 375 -16.36 11.27 -10.12
C PRO A 375 -16.86 11.96 -8.84
N THR A 376 -18.18 11.90 -8.62
CA THR A 376 -18.81 12.32 -7.37
C THR A 376 -18.13 11.67 -6.17
N ILE A 377 -17.90 12.46 -5.12
CA ILE A 377 -17.32 11.93 -3.88
C ILE A 377 -18.38 11.17 -3.08
N GLY A 378 -18.02 9.96 -2.65
CA GLY A 378 -18.85 9.10 -1.82
C GLY A 378 -18.35 9.02 -0.38
N PRO A 379 -19.06 8.28 0.48
CA PRO A 379 -18.72 8.17 1.90
C PRO A 379 -17.54 7.22 2.18
N VAL A 380 -17.03 6.55 1.15
CA VAL A 380 -15.87 5.65 1.26
C VAL A 380 -14.73 6.17 0.40
N LEU A 381 -13.59 6.40 1.05
CA LEU A 381 -12.38 6.90 0.44
C LEU A 381 -11.25 5.87 0.56
N GLY A 382 -10.74 5.44 -0.59
CA GLY A 382 -9.48 4.71 -0.71
C GLY A 382 -8.28 5.66 -0.80
N THR A 383 -7.13 5.24 -0.30
CA THR A 383 -5.87 5.99 -0.38
C THR A 383 -4.87 5.22 -1.26
N ARG A 384 -3.91 5.93 -1.86
CA ARG A 384 -2.85 5.29 -2.67
C ARG A 384 -1.96 4.33 -1.88
N SER A 385 -1.83 4.50 -0.57
CA SER A 385 -1.16 3.53 0.31
C SER A 385 -1.97 2.26 0.58
N GLY A 386 -3.21 2.16 0.08
CA GLY A 386 -4.07 0.98 0.24
C GLY A 386 -5.04 1.05 1.42
N GLY A 387 -5.16 2.21 2.09
CA GLY A 387 -6.16 2.42 3.14
C GLY A 387 -7.55 2.60 2.56
N ARG A 388 -8.56 2.03 3.21
CA ARG A 388 -9.98 2.18 2.86
C ARG A 388 -10.69 2.76 4.07
N TYR A 389 -11.32 3.93 3.94
CA TYR A 389 -11.90 4.64 5.07
C TYR A 389 -13.37 4.96 4.81
N TYR A 390 -14.22 4.65 5.79
CA TYR A 390 -15.56 5.22 5.88
C TYR A 390 -15.47 6.58 6.55
N ILE A 391 -16.01 7.61 5.88
CA ILE A 391 -15.91 9.01 6.29
C ILE A 391 -17.27 9.47 6.79
N THR A 392 -17.33 9.91 8.04
CA THR A 392 -18.54 10.51 8.65
C THR A 392 -18.16 11.56 9.67
N LEU A 393 -18.82 12.71 9.67
CA LEU A 393 -18.62 13.81 10.63
C LEU A 393 -17.15 14.11 10.95
N ASN A 394 -16.32 14.33 9.90
CA ASN A 394 -14.88 14.56 10.01
C ASN A 394 -14.07 13.44 10.71
N THR A 395 -14.65 12.24 10.75
CA THR A 395 -14.02 11.04 11.32
C THR A 395 -13.84 9.99 10.24
N LYS A 396 -12.60 9.54 10.06
CA LYS A 396 -12.26 8.40 9.20
C LYS A 396 -12.23 7.13 10.04
N ARG A 397 -12.93 6.09 9.62
CA ARG A 397 -12.83 4.73 10.20
C ARG A 397 -12.30 3.79 9.15
N GLU A 398 -11.13 3.21 9.38
CA GLU A 398 -10.53 2.29 8.42
C GLU A 398 -11.34 1.00 8.35
N ILE A 399 -11.68 0.55 7.15
CA ILE A 399 -12.42 -0.67 6.88
C ILE A 399 -11.42 -1.77 6.53
N SER A 400 -11.54 -2.94 7.16
CA SER A 400 -10.63 -4.07 6.92
C SER A 400 -10.69 -4.57 5.47
N ASP A 401 -11.89 -4.90 5.00
CA ASP A 401 -12.10 -5.45 3.66
C ASP A 401 -13.52 -5.15 3.13
N GLU A 402 -13.77 -5.53 1.88
CA GLU A 402 -15.06 -5.31 1.21
C GLU A 402 -16.21 -6.03 1.92
N ARG A 403 -15.94 -7.19 2.52
CA ARG A 403 -16.95 -7.93 3.27
C ARG A 403 -17.33 -7.19 4.56
N ALA A 404 -16.36 -6.63 5.30
CA ALA A 404 -16.65 -5.78 6.46
C ALA A 404 -17.44 -4.52 6.08
N GLN A 405 -17.19 -3.95 4.91
CA GLN A 405 -17.99 -2.83 4.37
C GLN A 405 -19.45 -3.23 4.17
N VAL A 406 -19.69 -4.39 3.52
CA VAL A 406 -21.04 -4.91 3.27
C VAL A 406 -21.76 -5.28 4.56
N GLU A 407 -21.09 -5.98 5.48
CA GLU A 407 -21.66 -6.37 6.79
C GLU A 407 -22.02 -5.15 7.64
N ALA A 408 -21.25 -4.05 7.52
CA ALA A 408 -21.55 -2.78 8.16
C ALA A 408 -22.64 -1.94 7.44
N SER A 409 -23.25 -2.47 6.37
CA SER A 409 -24.23 -1.76 5.53
C SER A 409 -23.71 -0.44 4.95
N ILE A 410 -22.40 -0.36 4.70
CA ILE A 410 -21.77 0.82 4.08
C ILE A 410 -21.90 0.70 2.56
N PRO A 411 -22.31 1.77 1.84
CA PRO A 411 -22.44 1.76 0.39
C PRO A 411 -21.18 1.27 -0.31
N ALA A 412 -21.34 0.40 -1.31
CA ALA A 412 -20.23 -0.15 -2.09
C ALA A 412 -19.53 0.91 -2.97
N GLY A 413 -18.31 0.61 -3.41
CA GLY A 413 -17.46 1.52 -4.18
C GLY A 413 -16.64 2.46 -3.29
N MET A 414 -15.66 3.13 -3.89
CA MET A 414 -14.83 4.12 -3.22
C MET A 414 -14.17 5.07 -4.22
N ASN A 415 -13.88 6.29 -3.79
CA ASN A 415 -12.97 7.19 -4.51
C ASN A 415 -11.53 6.93 -4.03
N VAL A 416 -10.57 6.73 -4.93
CA VAL A 416 -9.16 6.55 -4.53
C VAL A 416 -8.38 7.85 -4.69
N LEU A 417 -7.96 8.45 -3.58
CA LEU A 417 -7.28 9.74 -3.51
C LEU A 417 -5.90 9.61 -2.85
N THR A 418 -5.17 10.71 -2.69
CA THR A 418 -3.88 10.69 -1.98
C THR A 418 -4.08 10.46 -0.48
N ASP A 419 -3.03 10.02 0.22
CA ASP A 419 -3.05 9.85 1.67
C ASP A 419 -3.31 11.16 2.42
N ASP A 420 -2.89 12.29 1.84
CA ASP A 420 -3.16 13.62 2.39
C ASP A 420 -4.67 13.93 2.43
N ALA A 421 -5.49 13.31 1.57
CA ALA A 421 -6.93 13.55 1.51
C ALA A 421 -7.67 13.27 2.83
N VAL A 422 -7.08 12.44 3.68
CA VAL A 422 -7.64 12.05 4.98
C VAL A 422 -6.72 12.40 6.15
N SER A 423 -5.62 13.14 5.93
CA SER A 423 -4.64 13.44 6.98
C SER A 423 -5.23 14.25 8.13
N ASP A 424 -6.14 15.16 7.80
CA ASP A 424 -6.68 16.15 8.75
C ASP A 424 -7.95 15.66 9.48
N MET A 425 -8.41 14.44 9.17
CA MET A 425 -9.59 13.83 9.76
C MET A 425 -9.25 13.04 11.01
N SER A 426 -10.16 13.06 11.99
CA SER A 426 -10.01 12.29 13.22
C SER A 426 -10.11 10.79 12.91
N LEU A 427 -9.19 9.98 13.45
CA LEU A 427 -9.28 8.52 13.29
C LEU A 427 -10.24 7.94 14.34
N GLY A 428 -11.23 7.17 13.88
CA GLY A 428 -12.15 6.41 14.73
C GLY A 428 -11.75 4.94 14.87
N ALA A 429 -12.51 4.16 15.65
CA ALA A 429 -12.34 2.71 15.71
C ALA A 429 -12.54 2.10 14.30
N PRO A 430 -11.68 1.16 13.87
CA PRO A 430 -11.81 0.56 12.55
C PRO A 430 -13.05 -0.33 12.46
N ILE A 431 -13.51 -0.54 11.23
CA ILE A 431 -14.66 -1.37 10.88
C ILE A 431 -14.11 -2.70 10.39
N THR A 432 -14.21 -3.71 11.24
CA THR A 432 -13.71 -5.06 10.97
C THR A 432 -14.84 -6.07 11.03
N ARG A 433 -14.78 -7.10 10.20
CA ARG A 433 -15.61 -8.29 10.38
C ARG A 433 -14.96 -9.29 11.32
N ASP A 434 -15.75 -10.25 11.79
CA ASP A 434 -15.27 -11.29 12.70
C ASP A 434 -14.49 -12.40 12.00
N SER A 435 -13.63 -13.09 12.75
CA SER A 435 -12.84 -14.25 12.30
C SER A 435 -11.92 -13.96 11.10
N ILE A 436 -11.11 -12.89 11.21
CA ILE A 436 -10.18 -12.47 10.14
C ILE A 436 -8.74 -12.35 10.62
N PHE A 437 -7.82 -12.59 9.71
CA PHE A 437 -6.42 -12.20 9.88
C PHE A 437 -6.22 -10.78 9.33
N VAL A 438 -5.57 -9.93 10.13
CA VAL A 438 -5.22 -8.56 9.78
C VAL A 438 -3.71 -8.38 9.87
N ASN A 439 -3.10 -7.86 8.81
CA ASN A 439 -1.70 -7.44 8.83
C ASN A 439 -1.59 -5.95 9.11
N GLN A 440 -0.58 -5.56 9.89
CA GLN A 440 -0.22 -4.16 10.07
C GLN A 440 0.44 -3.63 8.80
N ARG A 441 -0.15 -2.62 8.16
CA ARG A 441 0.42 -1.97 6.97
C ARG A 441 1.80 -1.37 7.30
N GLY A 442 2.76 -1.60 6.41
CA GLY A 442 4.14 -1.11 6.59
C GLY A 442 4.93 -1.81 7.71
N GLY A 443 4.39 -2.87 8.32
CA GLY A 443 5.04 -3.67 9.35
C GLY A 443 4.94 -5.18 9.09
N GLY A 444 5.57 -5.97 9.97
CA GLY A 444 5.55 -7.44 9.91
C GLY A 444 4.64 -8.11 10.94
N ASN A 445 3.76 -7.34 11.60
CA ASN A 445 2.88 -7.83 12.66
C ASN A 445 1.53 -8.29 12.09
N TYR A 446 1.02 -9.40 12.62
CA TYR A 446 -0.26 -10.00 12.27
C TYR A 446 -1.10 -10.23 13.51
N PHE A 447 -2.40 -10.04 13.36
CA PHE A 447 -3.39 -10.21 14.42
C PHE A 447 -4.56 -11.04 13.89
N PHE A 448 -5.22 -11.77 14.79
CA PHE A 448 -6.51 -12.38 14.52
C PHE A 448 -7.61 -11.56 15.19
N ILE A 449 -8.67 -11.23 14.46
CA ILE A 449 -9.84 -10.53 15.02
C ILE A 449 -10.92 -11.57 15.31
N SER A 450 -11.31 -11.69 16.57
CA SER A 450 -12.40 -12.56 17.04
C SER A 450 -13.22 -11.81 18.09
N ALA A 451 -14.54 -11.88 17.97
CA ALA A 451 -15.50 -11.22 18.88
C ALA A 451 -15.19 -9.71 19.11
N GLY A 452 -14.73 -9.02 18.07
CA GLY A 452 -14.38 -7.59 18.12
C GLY A 452 -13.07 -7.27 18.86
N GLN A 453 -12.28 -8.27 19.25
CA GLN A 453 -10.97 -8.09 19.89
C GLN A 453 -9.85 -8.52 18.95
N LYS A 454 -8.72 -7.80 18.98
CA LYS A 454 -7.48 -8.25 18.35
C LYS A 454 -6.74 -9.22 19.27
N MET A 455 -6.27 -10.32 18.70
CA MET A 455 -5.48 -11.35 19.38
C MET A 455 -4.09 -11.39 18.74
N ASN A 456 -3.05 -11.41 19.58
CA ASN A 456 -1.70 -11.70 19.13
C ASN A 456 -1.60 -13.15 18.66
N ILE A 457 -0.88 -13.42 17.57
CA ILE A 457 -0.70 -14.77 17.06
C ILE A 457 0.52 -15.42 17.74
N LEU A 458 0.31 -16.54 18.43
CA LEU A 458 1.39 -17.29 19.09
C LEU A 458 2.24 -18.06 18.07
N GLY A 459 3.56 -18.13 18.31
CA GLY A 459 4.49 -18.93 17.52
C GLY A 459 4.78 -18.46 16.10
N ARG A 460 4.48 -17.19 15.75
CA ARG A 460 4.66 -16.59 14.40
C ARG A 460 4.42 -17.61 13.27
N SER A 461 3.16 -18.04 13.16
CA SER A 461 2.60 -19.05 12.26
C SER A 461 3.31 -19.17 10.90
N ASP A 462 4.12 -20.22 10.78
CA ASP A 462 5.06 -20.58 9.70
C ASP A 462 4.65 -20.42 8.22
N ALA A 463 3.40 -20.05 7.93
CA ALA A 463 3.01 -19.02 6.96
C ALA A 463 1.46 -18.97 6.89
N LEU A 464 0.79 -18.10 7.67
CA LEU A 464 -0.66 -17.75 7.53
C LEU A 464 -1.60 -18.95 7.26
N VAL A 465 -1.45 -19.96 8.10
CA VAL A 465 -1.50 -21.38 7.79
C VAL A 465 -2.87 -21.90 7.26
N GLY A 466 -3.11 -21.75 5.95
CA GLY A 466 -4.16 -22.38 5.11
C GLY A 466 -4.14 -21.85 3.66
N PRO A 467 -4.84 -22.44 2.65
CA PRO A 467 -5.06 -21.81 1.32
C PRO A 467 -5.70 -20.42 1.42
N ALA A 468 -6.16 -20.07 2.62
CA ALA A 468 -6.60 -18.80 3.16
C ALA A 468 -5.49 -17.84 3.68
N ALA A 469 -4.31 -17.81 3.05
CA ALA A 469 -3.67 -16.51 2.79
C ALA A 469 -4.54 -15.60 1.87
N ILE A 470 -5.79 -16.03 1.56
CA ILE A 470 -6.95 -15.23 1.16
C ILE A 470 -6.92 -13.88 1.89
N THR A 471 -6.41 -12.88 1.17
CA THR A 471 -6.55 -11.44 1.44
C THR A 471 -6.48 -11.08 2.92
N ALA A 472 -5.32 -11.24 3.55
CA ALA A 472 -5.09 -10.57 4.84
C ALA A 472 -5.43 -9.09 4.64
N SER A 473 -6.48 -8.63 5.31
CA SER A 473 -6.86 -7.24 5.32
C SER A 473 -5.70 -6.45 5.93
N SER A 474 -5.34 -5.33 5.33
CA SER A 474 -4.29 -4.48 5.86
C SER A 474 -4.87 -3.25 6.53
N LEU A 475 -4.65 -3.12 7.85
CA LEU A 475 -4.97 -1.92 8.61
C LEU A 475 -3.70 -1.14 8.95
N SER A 476 -3.81 0.18 9.05
CA SER A 476 -2.74 1.03 9.59
C SER A 476 -2.43 0.67 11.05
N TYR A 477 -1.23 1.03 11.50
CA TYR A 477 -0.83 0.84 12.89
C TYR A 477 -1.79 1.54 13.85
N GLU A 478 -2.16 2.79 13.54
CA GLU A 478 -3.04 3.63 14.35
C GLU A 478 -4.45 3.04 14.45
N SER A 479 -4.98 2.46 13.37
CA SER A 479 -6.27 1.77 13.39
C SER A 479 -6.22 0.51 14.26
N ILE A 480 -5.16 -0.30 14.13
CA ILE A 480 -4.98 -1.51 14.94
C ILE A 480 -4.90 -1.18 16.43
N GLN A 481 -4.29 -0.06 16.81
CA GLN A 481 -4.21 0.35 18.22
C GLN A 481 -5.57 0.72 18.82
N ARG A 482 -6.58 1.02 18.01
CA ARG A 482 -7.94 1.33 18.47
C ARG A 482 -8.81 0.09 18.69
N LEU A 483 -8.36 -1.10 18.31
CA LEU A 483 -9.05 -2.35 18.59
C LEU A 483 -8.75 -2.83 20.03
N PRO A 484 -9.77 -3.27 20.79
CA PRO A 484 -9.56 -3.92 22.09
C PRO A 484 -8.64 -5.13 21.96
N THR A 485 -7.72 -5.32 22.91
CA THR A 485 -6.75 -6.43 22.86
C THR A 485 -7.21 -7.57 23.75
N SER A 486 -7.20 -8.80 23.22
CA SER A 486 -7.40 -10.02 24.01
C SER A 486 -6.19 -10.31 24.89
N SER A 487 -6.42 -10.77 26.12
CA SER A 487 -5.37 -11.29 27.00
C SER A 487 -4.89 -12.68 26.59
N THR A 488 -5.68 -13.41 25.80
CA THR A 488 -5.32 -14.74 25.27
C THR A 488 -4.84 -14.62 23.82
N PRO A 489 -3.67 -15.19 23.48
CA PRO A 489 -3.20 -15.21 22.11
C PRO A 489 -3.97 -16.24 21.27
N PHE A 490 -3.95 -16.05 19.96
CA PHE A 490 -4.46 -17.00 18.99
C PHE A 490 -3.45 -18.13 18.79
N THR A 491 -3.86 -19.35 19.13
CA THR A 491 -3.04 -20.58 19.08
C THR A 491 -3.28 -21.40 17.82
N GLY A 492 -4.20 -21.01 16.95
CA GLY A 492 -4.65 -21.85 15.82
C GLY A 492 -5.64 -22.95 16.21
N ILE A 493 -6.06 -23.01 17.47
CA ILE A 493 -7.18 -23.86 17.93
C ILE A 493 -8.45 -23.04 17.89
N VAL A 494 -9.39 -23.49 17.08
CA VAL A 494 -10.64 -22.77 16.80
C VAL A 494 -11.86 -23.64 17.08
N ARG A 495 -13.01 -23.01 17.31
CA ARG A 495 -14.29 -23.68 17.39
C ARG A 495 -15.35 -22.85 16.69
N GLY A 496 -16.04 -23.47 15.74
CA GLY A 496 -17.16 -22.82 15.06
C GLY A 496 -18.32 -22.56 16.03
N VAL A 497 -19.01 -21.43 15.86
CA VAL A 497 -20.25 -21.16 16.61
C VAL A 497 -21.26 -22.30 16.39
N GLY A 498 -21.75 -22.90 17.47
CA GLY A 498 -22.68 -24.04 17.42
C GLY A 498 -22.02 -25.40 17.15
N ILE A 499 -20.69 -25.48 17.01
CA ILE A 499 -19.94 -26.73 16.82
C ILE A 499 -19.30 -27.15 18.16
N SER A 500 -19.48 -28.41 18.55
CA SER A 500 -18.96 -28.94 19.83
C SER A 500 -17.48 -29.34 19.79
N VAL A 501 -16.97 -29.66 18.61
CA VAL A 501 -15.59 -30.12 18.39
C VAL A 501 -14.68 -28.91 18.10
N SER A 502 -13.54 -28.84 18.79
CA SER A 502 -12.49 -27.87 18.45
C SER A 502 -11.67 -28.39 17.28
N SER A 503 -11.19 -27.52 16.40
CA SER A 503 -10.30 -27.89 15.29
C SER A 503 -8.96 -27.14 15.40
N VAL A 504 -7.89 -27.81 14.98
CA VAL A 504 -6.55 -27.23 14.84
C VAL A 504 -6.34 -26.88 13.38
N LEU A 505 -5.99 -25.62 13.12
CA LEU A 505 -5.70 -25.15 11.76
C LEU A 505 -4.34 -25.66 11.25
N SER A 506 -4.22 -25.78 9.92
CA SER A 506 -3.08 -26.35 9.21
C SER A 506 -2.94 -25.73 7.81
N PRO A 507 -1.74 -25.68 7.17
CA PRO A 507 -1.57 -24.96 5.91
C PRO A 507 -2.40 -25.58 4.79
N SER A 508 -2.77 -26.84 4.95
CA SER A 508 -3.53 -27.62 3.99
C SER A 508 -5.01 -27.76 4.36
N GLY A 509 -5.46 -27.27 5.53
CA GLY A 509 -6.83 -27.43 6.01
C GLY A 509 -6.97 -27.38 7.53
N ARG A 510 -7.77 -28.27 8.11
CA ARG A 510 -7.98 -28.38 9.56
C ARG A 510 -8.06 -29.83 10.02
N TYR A 511 -7.68 -30.06 11.27
CA TYR A 511 -7.85 -31.34 11.96
C TYR A 511 -8.76 -31.18 13.16
N ASP A 512 -9.69 -32.11 13.36
CA ASP A 512 -10.53 -32.08 14.56
C ASP A 512 -9.76 -32.58 15.77
N LEU A 513 -9.79 -31.83 16.86
CA LEU A 513 -9.13 -32.19 18.11
C LEU A 513 -10.08 -33.09 18.91
N VAL A 514 -9.74 -34.37 18.99
CA VAL A 514 -10.53 -35.37 19.74
C VAL A 514 -10.45 -35.05 21.23
N ASN A 515 -11.57 -35.24 21.94
CA ASN A 515 -11.61 -35.02 23.39
C ASN A 515 -10.51 -35.83 24.10
N GLY A 516 -9.81 -35.17 25.01
CA GLY A 516 -8.67 -35.75 25.71
C GLY A 516 -7.36 -35.73 24.93
N ALA A 517 -7.25 -35.12 23.74
CA ALA A 517 -5.95 -34.80 23.16
C ALA A 517 -5.42 -33.49 23.77
N VAL A 518 -4.16 -33.48 24.24
CA VAL A 518 -3.44 -32.32 24.83
C VAL A 518 -4.08 -31.66 26.06
N GLY A 519 -4.94 -32.37 26.80
CA GLY A 519 -5.60 -31.87 28.01
C GLY A 519 -6.79 -30.92 27.75
N SER A 520 -7.61 -30.67 28.78
CA SER A 520 -8.85 -29.88 28.69
C SER A 520 -8.65 -28.36 28.79
N THR A 521 -7.42 -27.88 28.95
CA THR A 521 -7.09 -26.48 29.29
C THR A 521 -6.68 -25.62 28.10
N THR A 522 -6.59 -26.17 26.89
CA THR A 522 -6.04 -25.44 25.74
C THR A 522 -7.02 -24.37 25.23
N PRO A 523 -6.65 -23.07 25.25
CA PRO A 523 -7.54 -21.99 24.85
C PRO A 523 -8.04 -22.18 23.42
N THR A 524 -9.37 -22.14 23.25
CA THR A 524 -10.03 -22.27 21.94
C THR A 524 -10.60 -20.92 21.53
N THR A 525 -10.33 -20.50 20.30
CA THR A 525 -10.84 -19.24 19.75
C THR A 525 -12.18 -19.46 19.02
N PRO A 526 -13.26 -18.73 19.36
CA PRO A 526 -14.50 -18.83 18.61
C PRO A 526 -14.33 -18.26 17.20
N VAL A 527 -14.86 -18.96 16.20
CA VAL A 527 -14.83 -18.52 14.80
C VAL A 527 -16.17 -18.70 14.10
N THR A 528 -16.39 -17.93 13.03
CA THR A 528 -17.55 -18.11 12.15
C THR A 528 -17.50 -19.44 11.41
N THR A 529 -18.67 -19.96 11.06
CA THR A 529 -18.79 -21.18 10.23
C THR A 529 -18.14 -21.01 8.86
N ASP A 530 -18.26 -19.81 8.29
CA ASP A 530 -17.63 -19.43 7.02
C ASP A 530 -16.10 -19.56 7.10
N MET A 531 -15.48 -18.96 8.13
CA MET A 531 -14.04 -19.07 8.34
C MET A 531 -13.64 -20.54 8.45
N LEU A 532 -14.34 -21.32 9.28
CA LEU A 532 -14.00 -22.73 9.47
C LEU A 532 -14.12 -23.52 8.17
N SER A 533 -15.18 -23.31 7.39
CA SER A 533 -15.42 -23.98 6.10
C SER A 533 -14.35 -23.70 5.04
N ALA A 534 -13.64 -22.57 5.13
CA ALA A 534 -12.52 -22.25 4.24
C ALA A 534 -11.29 -23.16 4.47
N TYR A 535 -11.25 -23.92 5.57
CA TYR A 535 -10.22 -24.89 5.89
C TYR A 535 -10.76 -26.31 5.70
N PRO A 536 -10.39 -27.02 4.63
CA PRO A 536 -10.88 -28.38 4.39
C PRO A 536 -10.54 -29.33 5.52
N TYR A 537 -11.47 -30.20 5.90
CA TYR A 537 -11.21 -31.24 6.89
C TYR A 537 -10.16 -32.25 6.39
N ARG A 538 -9.14 -32.53 7.21
CA ARG A 538 -8.01 -33.42 6.89
C ARG A 538 -7.90 -34.65 7.79
N GLY A 539 -8.73 -34.76 8.81
CA GLY A 539 -8.69 -35.86 9.78
C GLY A 539 -8.80 -35.35 11.21
N SER A 540 -8.35 -36.16 12.16
CA SER A 540 -8.42 -35.81 13.58
C SER A 540 -7.06 -35.97 14.27
N ILE A 541 -6.84 -35.17 15.31
CA ILE A 541 -5.73 -35.30 16.25
C ILE A 541 -6.28 -35.97 17.52
N SER A 542 -5.77 -37.15 17.83
CA SER A 542 -6.11 -37.95 19.02
C SER A 542 -4.86 -38.23 19.86
N PRO A 543 -4.99 -38.69 21.12
CA PRO A 543 -3.88 -39.31 21.82
C PRO A 543 -3.21 -40.39 20.96
N GLY A 544 -1.88 -40.37 20.88
CA GLY A 544 -1.07 -41.22 20.00
C GLY A 544 -0.80 -40.64 18.61
N SER A 545 -1.40 -39.49 18.25
CA SER A 545 -1.08 -38.79 17.00
C SER A 545 0.32 -38.16 17.05
N PHE A 546 0.97 -38.04 15.89
CA PHE A 546 2.22 -37.29 15.75
C PHE A 546 1.97 -36.00 14.99
N VAL A 547 2.53 -34.90 15.49
CA VAL A 547 2.38 -33.58 14.87
C VAL A 547 3.75 -32.93 14.66
N THR A 548 3.85 -32.08 13.64
CA THR A 548 5.01 -31.21 13.39
C THR A 548 4.53 -29.84 12.94
N THR A 549 5.35 -28.82 13.08
CA THR A 549 5.06 -27.50 12.50
C THR A 549 5.61 -27.42 11.08
N ALA A 550 5.19 -26.41 10.30
CA ALA A 550 5.59 -26.30 8.90
C ALA A 550 7.04 -25.84 8.72
N THR A 551 7.59 -25.02 9.63
CA THR A 551 9.02 -24.64 9.62
C THR A 551 9.85 -25.39 10.64
N GLY A 552 9.23 -26.07 11.61
CA GLY A 552 9.90 -26.80 12.67
C GLY A 552 10.19 -28.25 12.27
N GLY A 553 11.44 -28.68 12.46
CA GLY A 553 11.87 -30.06 12.22
C GLY A 553 11.61 -31.04 13.37
N VAL A 554 10.95 -30.60 14.45
CA VAL A 554 10.69 -31.41 15.65
C VAL A 554 9.32 -32.07 15.55
N VAL A 555 9.28 -33.39 15.69
CA VAL A 555 8.04 -34.16 15.77
C VAL A 555 7.60 -34.26 17.24
N TYR A 556 6.32 -34.06 17.49
CA TYR A 556 5.72 -34.16 18.82
C TYR A 556 4.70 -35.28 18.85
N ALA A 557 4.78 -36.13 19.87
CA ALA A 557 3.73 -37.09 20.22
C ALA A 557 2.63 -36.38 21.02
N VAL A 558 1.38 -36.55 20.59
CA VAL A 558 0.21 -36.04 21.29
C VAL A 558 -0.23 -37.04 22.35
N THR A 559 -0.20 -36.62 23.61
CA THR A 559 -0.64 -37.43 24.75
C THR A 559 -1.97 -36.92 25.30
N PRO A 560 -2.60 -37.63 26.26
CA PRO A 560 -3.85 -37.15 26.83
C PRO A 560 -3.78 -35.79 27.53
N THR A 561 -2.59 -35.39 27.98
CA THR A 561 -2.40 -34.20 28.82
C THR A 561 -1.45 -33.17 28.25
N ALA A 562 -0.62 -33.53 27.25
CA ALA A 562 0.45 -32.68 26.75
C ALA A 562 0.96 -33.11 25.37
N VAL A 563 1.72 -32.24 24.70
CA VAL A 563 2.63 -32.62 23.60
C VAL A 563 4.02 -32.97 24.14
N ARG A 564 4.65 -34.00 23.59
CA ARG A 564 6.01 -34.45 23.96
C ARG A 564 6.91 -34.50 22.75
N ALA A 565 8.05 -33.83 22.79
CA ALA A 565 9.01 -33.89 21.69
C ALA A 565 9.58 -35.31 21.53
N VAL A 566 9.67 -35.76 20.28
CA VAL A 566 10.30 -37.02 19.87
C VAL A 566 11.72 -36.69 19.39
N PRO A 567 12.77 -37.25 20.01
CA PRO A 567 14.14 -36.78 19.82
C PRO A 567 14.74 -37.17 18.45
N ASP A 568 14.31 -38.29 17.87
CA ASP A 568 14.85 -38.81 16.61
C ASP A 568 13.86 -39.72 15.88
N TRP A 569 14.21 -40.06 14.64
CA TRP A 569 13.40 -40.92 13.77
C TRP A 569 13.26 -42.35 14.31
N ALA A 570 14.31 -42.90 14.93
CA ALA A 570 14.26 -44.25 15.50
C ALA A 570 13.20 -44.33 16.62
N THR A 571 13.23 -43.36 17.54
CA THR A 571 12.26 -43.23 18.62
C THR A 571 10.86 -43.03 18.03
N LEU A 572 10.70 -42.21 16.99
CA LEU A 572 9.40 -42.04 16.31
C LEU A 572 8.81 -43.35 15.80
N LEU A 573 9.60 -44.17 15.09
CA LEU A 573 9.15 -45.48 14.60
C LEU A 573 8.71 -46.40 15.74
N THR A 574 9.35 -46.29 16.92
CA THR A 574 9.01 -47.12 18.08
C THR A 574 7.76 -46.69 18.82
N VAL A 575 7.50 -45.38 18.92
CA VAL A 575 6.29 -44.87 19.57
C VAL A 575 5.06 -44.95 18.65
N ALA A 576 5.26 -45.13 17.34
CA ALA A 576 4.20 -45.23 16.36
C ALA A 576 3.45 -46.57 16.47
N PRO A 577 2.12 -46.59 16.68
CA PRO A 577 1.36 -47.83 16.91
C PRO A 577 1.46 -48.89 15.80
N SER A 578 1.76 -48.49 14.56
CA SER A 578 1.86 -49.36 13.38
C SER A 578 3.28 -49.53 12.84
N GLY A 579 4.28 -48.88 13.46
CA GLY A 579 5.64 -48.75 12.92
C GLY A 579 5.78 -47.86 11.68
N SER A 580 4.68 -47.26 11.19
CA SER A 580 4.66 -46.28 10.08
C SER A 580 3.98 -44.99 10.56
N PRO A 581 4.74 -44.02 11.09
CA PRO A 581 4.18 -42.81 11.68
C PRO A 581 3.56 -41.90 10.61
N THR A 582 2.27 -41.58 10.76
CA THR A 582 1.65 -40.45 10.07
C THR A 582 1.89 -39.19 10.88
N ILE A 583 2.64 -38.24 10.32
CA ILE A 583 2.95 -36.96 10.97
C ILE A 583 2.05 -35.88 10.38
N LEU A 584 1.22 -35.27 11.23
CA LEU A 584 0.28 -34.22 10.83
C LEU A 584 0.95 -32.84 10.95
N THR A 585 0.87 -32.02 9.91
CA THR A 585 1.37 -30.64 9.99
C THR A 585 0.34 -29.73 10.65
N VAL A 586 0.71 -29.06 11.74
CA VAL A 586 -0.15 -28.15 12.51
C VAL A 586 0.50 -26.77 12.65
N THR A 587 -0.25 -25.79 13.14
CA THR A 587 0.34 -24.47 13.48
C THR A 587 1.35 -24.58 14.63
N SER A 588 2.38 -23.73 14.60
CA SER A 588 3.31 -23.55 15.72
C SER A 588 2.60 -23.13 17.01
N GLY A 589 1.61 -22.24 16.89
CA GLY A 589 0.75 -21.83 18.00
C GLY A 589 0.03 -22.98 18.69
N PHE A 590 -0.29 -24.08 17.99
CA PHE A 590 -0.89 -25.27 18.62
C PHE A 590 0.12 -25.96 19.54
N VAL A 591 1.36 -26.15 19.08
CA VAL A 591 2.41 -26.81 19.86
C VAL A 591 2.82 -25.94 21.05
N GLU A 592 3.07 -24.65 20.83
CA GLU A 592 3.47 -23.70 21.89
C GLU A 592 2.34 -23.40 22.89
N GLY A 593 1.10 -23.39 22.41
CA GLY A 593 -0.09 -23.15 23.24
C GLY A 593 -0.58 -24.38 23.99
N SER A 594 -0.13 -25.58 23.61
CA SER A 594 -0.46 -26.83 24.30
C SER A 594 0.40 -27.02 25.55
N PRO A 595 -0.09 -27.69 26.60
CA PRO A 595 0.77 -28.12 27.69
C PRO A 595 1.93 -28.97 27.16
N SER A 596 3.15 -28.66 27.60
CA SER A 596 4.35 -29.41 27.23
C SER A 596 4.71 -30.39 28.34
N ALA A 597 5.14 -31.59 27.96
CA ALA A 597 5.74 -32.57 28.86
C ALA A 597 7.17 -32.88 28.42
N PRO A 598 8.04 -33.37 29.33
CA PRO A 598 9.43 -33.63 29.01
C PRO A 598 9.60 -34.51 27.75
N PRO A 599 10.62 -34.24 26.91
CA PRO A 599 10.87 -35.03 25.70
C PRO A 599 10.94 -36.53 26.00
N ILE A 600 10.57 -37.34 25.01
CA ILE A 600 10.71 -38.80 25.11
C ILE A 600 12.20 -39.13 25.20
N LEU A 601 12.60 -39.94 26.17
CA LEU A 601 13.94 -40.49 26.23
C LEU A 601 14.09 -41.61 25.23
N GLN A 602 15.23 -41.61 24.55
CA GLN A 602 15.60 -42.62 23.57
C GLN A 602 15.87 -43.96 24.28
N SER A 603 15.14 -45.02 23.92
CA SER A 603 15.44 -46.38 24.41
C SER A 603 16.88 -46.76 24.04
N GLY A 604 17.63 -47.31 25.00
CA GLY A 604 19.06 -47.62 24.86
C GLY A 604 20.01 -46.50 25.29
N ALA A 605 19.52 -45.31 25.63
CA ALA A 605 20.37 -44.24 26.14
C ALA A 605 20.73 -44.48 27.62
N LEU A 606 21.97 -44.17 28.01
CA LEU A 606 22.32 -44.01 29.42
C LEU A 606 22.08 -42.56 29.83
N VAL A 607 21.33 -42.38 30.92
CA VAL A 607 20.92 -41.06 31.41
C VAL A 607 21.11 -40.95 32.92
N ASN A 608 21.42 -39.75 33.39
CA ASN A 608 21.37 -39.39 34.81
C ASN A 608 20.66 -38.04 34.96
N SER A 609 20.41 -37.60 36.19
CA SER A 609 19.85 -36.27 36.43
C SER A 609 20.60 -35.56 37.56
N PRO A 610 20.51 -34.22 37.67
CA PRO A 610 21.27 -33.47 38.67
C PRO A 610 21.00 -33.89 40.12
N SER A 611 19.81 -34.45 40.39
CA SER A 611 19.42 -34.87 41.74
C SER A 611 19.80 -36.30 42.12
N THR A 612 20.47 -37.07 41.24
CA THR A 612 20.90 -38.45 41.55
C THR A 612 22.29 -38.76 40.99
N PRO A 613 23.17 -39.42 41.77
CA PRO A 613 24.47 -39.89 41.25
C PRO A 613 24.32 -41.12 40.35
N ASN A 614 23.16 -41.79 40.36
CA ASN A 614 22.94 -43.02 39.62
C ASN A 614 22.79 -42.76 38.11
N VAL A 615 23.35 -43.66 37.31
CA VAL A 615 23.14 -43.72 35.86
C VAL A 615 22.10 -44.78 35.57
N TYR A 616 21.20 -44.49 34.64
CA TYR A 616 20.10 -45.35 34.27
C TYR A 616 20.13 -45.63 32.76
N LEU A 617 19.92 -46.89 32.38
CA LEU A 617 19.63 -47.27 31.00
C LEU A 617 18.13 -47.11 30.74
N VAL A 618 17.77 -46.33 29.72
CA VAL A 618 16.38 -46.18 29.27
C VAL A 618 15.93 -47.51 28.65
N ASN A 619 14.93 -48.15 29.27
CA ASN A 619 14.41 -49.46 28.89
C ASN A 619 13.02 -49.30 28.26
N GLY A 620 12.99 -49.08 26.94
CA GLY A 620 11.74 -48.79 26.24
C GLY A 620 11.24 -47.37 26.48
N LEU A 621 9.91 -47.20 26.53
CA LEU A 621 9.28 -45.87 26.58
C LEU A 621 8.84 -45.43 27.97
N ASN A 622 8.78 -46.36 28.92
CA ASN A 622 8.18 -46.13 30.23
C ASN A 622 9.05 -46.64 31.38
N GLU A 623 10.14 -47.36 31.11
CA GLU A 623 10.99 -47.94 32.15
C GLU A 623 12.46 -47.49 32.05
N LYS A 624 13.15 -47.59 33.18
CA LYS A 624 14.58 -47.36 33.29
C LYS A 624 15.22 -48.44 34.17
N ILE A 625 16.44 -48.85 33.84
CA ILE A 625 17.21 -49.84 34.58
C ILE A 625 18.37 -49.11 35.25
N VAL A 626 18.56 -49.27 36.55
CA VAL A 626 19.75 -48.72 37.23
C VAL A 626 21.01 -49.44 36.76
N LEU A 627 22.07 -48.68 36.49
CA LEU A 627 23.34 -49.19 36.00
C LEU A 627 24.36 -49.22 37.14
N ASP A 628 24.71 -50.43 37.58
CA ASP A 628 25.73 -50.63 38.64
C ASP A 628 27.16 -50.53 38.09
N SER A 629 27.36 -50.88 36.81
CA SER A 629 28.65 -50.83 36.15
C SER A 629 28.50 -50.43 34.69
N PHE A 630 29.33 -49.51 34.22
CA PHE A 630 29.40 -49.21 32.79
C PHE A 630 29.88 -50.40 31.96
N ASP A 631 30.54 -51.39 32.57
CA ASP A 631 31.03 -52.58 31.88
C ASP A 631 29.88 -53.45 31.34
N THR A 632 28.77 -53.59 32.08
CA THR A 632 27.63 -54.41 31.63
C THR A 632 26.89 -53.78 30.45
N ALA A 633 26.74 -52.46 30.47
CA ALA A 633 26.27 -51.69 29.31
C ALA A 633 27.28 -51.78 28.16
N ALA A 634 28.57 -51.73 28.50
CA ALA A 634 29.63 -51.73 27.52
C ALA A 634 29.69 -53.05 26.72
N GLU A 635 29.61 -54.19 27.40
CA GLU A 635 29.59 -55.49 26.75
C GLU A 635 28.36 -55.66 25.84
N ALA A 636 27.24 -54.96 26.11
CA ALA A 636 26.03 -54.98 25.29
C ALA A 636 26.08 -54.01 24.09
N GLY A 637 27.18 -53.26 23.92
CA GLY A 637 27.33 -52.26 22.85
C GLY A 637 26.74 -50.90 23.18
N ILE A 638 26.24 -50.70 24.41
CA ILE A 638 25.67 -49.43 24.86
C ILE A 638 26.82 -48.53 25.34
N ARG A 639 26.86 -47.28 24.88
CA ARG A 639 27.91 -46.30 25.20
C ARG A 639 27.33 -44.90 25.33
N GLY A 640 28.11 -44.03 25.96
CA GLY A 640 27.78 -42.62 26.16
C GLY A 640 26.76 -42.43 27.28
N SER A 641 26.68 -41.21 27.81
CA SER A 641 25.71 -40.84 28.85
C SER A 641 25.28 -39.40 28.67
N ALA A 642 24.02 -39.08 28.99
CA ALA A 642 23.49 -37.72 28.95
C ALA A 642 22.79 -37.33 30.26
N VAL A 643 22.96 -36.07 30.68
CA VAL A 643 22.21 -35.51 31.81
C VAL A 643 20.83 -35.05 31.31
N VAL A 644 19.77 -35.49 31.98
CA VAL A 644 18.38 -35.14 31.69
C VAL A 644 17.72 -34.48 32.90
N GLY A 645 16.57 -33.82 32.72
CA GLY A 645 15.85 -33.19 33.83
C GLY A 645 15.28 -34.21 34.82
N ASP A 646 15.23 -33.87 36.11
CA ASP A 646 14.71 -34.77 37.15
C ASP A 646 13.28 -35.24 36.87
N GLY A 647 12.40 -34.34 36.44
CA GLY A 647 11.02 -34.68 36.05
C GLY A 647 10.94 -35.57 34.81
N GLN A 648 11.92 -35.48 33.90
CA GLN A 648 12.00 -36.35 32.72
C GLN A 648 12.42 -37.76 33.12
N LEU A 649 13.41 -37.90 34.00
CA LEU A 649 13.86 -39.18 34.51
C LEU A 649 12.82 -39.84 35.44
N ALA A 650 12.10 -39.04 36.22
CA ALA A 650 11.03 -39.52 37.13
C ALA A 650 9.81 -40.08 36.38
N ALA A 651 9.58 -39.68 35.13
CA ALA A 651 8.51 -40.20 34.29
C ALA A 651 8.72 -41.67 33.87
N TYR A 652 9.93 -42.21 34.02
CA TYR A 652 10.28 -43.60 33.71
C TYR A 652 10.33 -44.42 35.00
N LYS A 653 9.54 -45.49 35.05
CA LYS A 653 9.49 -46.42 36.19
C LYS A 653 10.79 -47.21 36.26
N GLU A 654 11.36 -47.34 37.45
CA GLU A 654 12.54 -48.19 37.63
C GLU A 654 12.14 -49.68 37.56
N THR A 655 12.82 -50.45 36.71
CA THR A 655 12.63 -51.90 36.59
C THR A 655 13.17 -52.61 37.84
N ALA A 656 12.59 -53.76 38.20
CA ALA A 656 13.12 -54.59 39.28
C ALA A 656 14.40 -55.31 38.81
N GLY A 657 15.57 -54.83 39.22
CA GLY A 657 16.88 -55.43 38.90
C GLY A 657 17.84 -54.46 38.21
N VAL A 658 19.08 -54.90 38.04
CA VAL A 658 20.18 -54.13 37.46
C VAL A 658 20.65 -54.76 36.16
N LEU A 659 21.23 -53.98 35.26
CA LEU A 659 21.77 -54.52 34.01
C LEU A 659 22.99 -55.39 34.28
N GLY A 660 22.86 -56.71 34.14
CA GLY A 660 23.96 -57.67 34.18
C GLY A 660 24.39 -58.12 32.78
N TYR A 661 25.35 -59.04 32.70
CA TYR A 661 25.82 -59.59 31.43
C TYR A 661 24.87 -60.61 30.78
N ARG A 662 23.80 -61.01 31.48
CA ARG A 662 22.77 -61.92 30.96
C ARG A 662 21.44 -61.20 30.86
N LEU A 663 20.82 -61.30 29.69
CA LEU A 663 19.60 -60.59 29.37
C LEU A 663 18.65 -61.47 28.55
N THR A 664 17.35 -61.14 28.61
CA THR A 664 16.32 -61.80 27.79
C THR A 664 15.60 -60.79 26.94
N CYS A 665 15.44 -61.14 25.66
CA CYS A 665 14.67 -60.40 24.69
C CYS A 665 13.54 -61.29 24.18
N GLY A 666 12.33 -61.05 24.68
CA GLY A 666 11.20 -61.97 24.49
C GLY A 666 11.50 -63.33 25.15
N SER A 667 11.36 -64.42 24.38
CA SER A 667 11.65 -65.79 24.85
C SER A 667 13.12 -66.19 24.73
N LYS A 668 13.96 -65.37 24.12
CA LYS A 668 15.38 -65.68 23.87
C LYS A 668 16.27 -65.14 24.98
N SER A 669 17.27 -65.92 25.37
CA SER A 669 18.28 -65.55 26.36
C SER A 669 19.61 -65.25 25.66
N TYR A 670 20.31 -64.23 26.13
CA TYR A 670 21.56 -63.76 25.57
C TYR A 670 22.58 -63.50 26.67
N ILE A 671 23.85 -63.53 26.29
CA ILE A 671 24.91 -62.83 27.01
C ILE A 671 25.30 -61.56 26.26
N SER A 672 25.70 -60.50 26.97
CA SER A 672 26.39 -59.36 26.38
C SER A 672 27.89 -59.60 26.44
N ALA A 673 28.55 -59.50 25.29
CA ALA A 673 29.99 -59.70 25.16
C ALA A 673 30.54 -58.88 23.98
N GLY A 674 31.69 -58.24 24.14
CA GLY A 674 32.43 -57.63 23.03
C GLY A 674 31.66 -56.51 22.27
N GLY A 675 30.66 -55.89 22.91
CA GLY A 675 29.84 -54.84 22.33
C GLY A 675 28.61 -55.34 21.55
N SER A 676 28.21 -56.60 21.71
CA SER A 676 27.02 -57.19 21.09
C SER A 676 26.34 -58.17 22.05
N ILE A 677 25.10 -58.55 21.72
CA ILE A 677 24.39 -59.62 22.42
C ILE A 677 24.48 -60.92 21.61
N HIS A 678 24.68 -62.03 22.30
CA HIS A 678 24.94 -63.33 21.70
C HIS A 678 23.95 -64.37 22.25
N GLU A 679 23.18 -64.98 21.36
CA GLU A 679 22.09 -65.88 21.75
C GLU A 679 22.64 -67.13 22.43
N LEU A 680 22.10 -67.46 23.60
CA LEU A 680 22.37 -68.69 24.33
C LEU A 680 21.37 -69.75 23.85
N THR A 681 21.87 -70.79 23.18
CA THR A 681 21.06 -71.88 22.64
C THR A 681 21.40 -73.22 23.30
N GLY A 682 20.48 -74.19 23.22
CA GLY A 682 20.70 -75.54 23.75
C GLY A 682 20.97 -75.56 25.25
N ALA A 683 22.09 -76.16 25.67
CA ALA A 683 22.49 -76.28 27.08
C ALA A 683 23.20 -75.02 27.63
N LEU A 684 23.56 -74.06 26.77
CA LEU A 684 24.35 -72.88 27.17
C LEU A 684 23.65 -71.96 28.20
N PRO A 685 22.31 -71.75 28.18
CA PRO A 685 21.64 -70.98 29.23
C PRO A 685 21.88 -71.52 30.65
N ALA A 686 21.99 -72.84 30.81
CA ALA A 686 22.33 -73.46 32.09
C ALA A 686 23.83 -73.42 32.37
N ALA A 687 24.67 -73.58 31.33
CA ALA A 687 26.13 -73.54 31.45
C ALA A 687 26.66 -72.17 31.91
N TYR A 688 26.12 -71.08 31.37
CA TYR A 688 26.47 -69.71 31.79
C TYR A 688 25.82 -69.28 33.11
N GLY A 689 24.69 -69.88 33.50
CA GLY A 689 24.03 -69.62 34.78
C GLY A 689 23.57 -68.16 34.97
N GLY A 690 23.48 -67.70 36.22
CA GLY A 690 23.18 -66.32 36.59
C GLY A 690 21.73 -65.86 36.38
N SER A 691 21.36 -64.74 37.01
CA SER A 691 20.07 -64.08 36.80
C SER A 691 20.06 -63.32 35.47
N SER A 692 18.94 -63.37 34.75
CA SER A 692 18.74 -62.63 33.51
C SER A 692 17.78 -61.47 33.74
N LEU A 693 18.11 -60.29 33.23
CA LEU A 693 17.17 -59.17 33.20
C LEU A 693 16.38 -59.18 31.89
N ALA A 694 15.05 -59.09 31.99
CA ALA A 694 14.20 -58.92 30.81
C ALA A 694 14.28 -57.49 30.30
N LEU A 695 14.74 -57.33 29.07
CA LEU A 695 14.78 -56.03 28.41
C LEU A 695 13.47 -55.80 27.66
N ASP A 696 13.07 -54.53 27.59
CA ASP A 696 11.96 -54.10 26.77
C ASP A 696 12.23 -54.45 25.29
N PRO A 697 11.21 -54.89 24.53
CA PRO A 697 11.38 -55.24 23.12
C PRO A 697 12.04 -54.15 22.27
N LEU A 698 11.83 -52.86 22.59
CA LEU A 698 12.44 -51.76 21.86
C LEU A 698 13.93 -51.65 22.14
N LEU A 699 14.34 -51.86 23.40
CA LEU A 699 15.76 -51.91 23.72
C LEU A 699 16.41 -53.09 23.00
N CYS A 700 15.78 -54.26 23.02
CA CYS A 700 16.25 -55.46 22.32
C CYS A 700 16.50 -55.25 20.82
N GLN A 701 15.62 -54.54 20.12
CA GLN A 701 15.78 -54.26 18.69
C GLN A 701 16.96 -53.34 18.38
N ARG A 702 17.46 -52.58 19.36
CA ARG A 702 18.59 -51.66 19.18
C ARG A 702 19.95 -52.29 19.45
N LEU A 703 19.98 -53.41 20.16
CA LEU A 703 21.23 -54.11 20.45
C LEU A 703 21.69 -54.87 19.21
N THR A 704 22.99 -54.80 18.92
CA THR A 704 23.59 -55.60 17.86
C THR A 704 23.62 -57.06 18.28
N VAL A 705 22.97 -57.92 17.49
CA VAL A 705 23.02 -59.37 17.70
C VAL A 705 24.21 -59.93 16.93
N GLY A 706 25.20 -60.45 17.66
CA GLY A 706 26.36 -61.12 17.08
C GLY A 706 26.09 -62.59 16.74
N SER A 707 27.16 -63.34 16.45
CA SER A 707 27.09 -64.80 16.35
C SER A 707 26.54 -65.43 17.66
N PRO A 708 25.90 -66.61 17.61
CA PRO A 708 25.49 -67.30 18.83
C PRO A 708 26.65 -67.50 19.81
N ALA A 709 26.36 -67.44 21.11
CA ALA A 709 27.37 -67.66 22.13
C ALA A 709 27.94 -69.08 22.04
N THR A 710 29.22 -69.25 22.35
CA THR A 710 29.85 -70.56 22.44
C THR A 710 30.09 -70.92 23.90
N GLN A 711 30.47 -72.16 24.17
CA GLN A 711 30.93 -72.58 25.49
C GLN A 711 32.32 -72.03 25.86
N PHE A 712 32.94 -71.23 24.99
CA PHE A 712 34.29 -70.71 25.20
C PHE A 712 34.28 -69.19 25.33
N ILE A 713 34.97 -68.68 26.35
CA ILE A 713 35.21 -67.25 26.52
C ILE A 713 36.71 -66.96 26.47
N HIS A 714 37.07 -65.80 25.94
CA HIS A 714 38.44 -65.30 25.88
C HIS A 714 38.50 -63.96 26.61
N THR A 715 39.33 -63.89 27.64
CA THR A 715 39.50 -62.70 28.49
C THR A 715 40.46 -61.68 27.88
N ASN A 716 40.51 -60.46 28.41
CA ASN A 716 41.46 -59.43 27.95
C ASN A 716 42.92 -59.83 28.23
N GLU A 717 43.16 -60.62 29.27
CA GLU A 717 44.47 -61.15 29.64
C GLU A 717 44.97 -62.26 28.68
N GLY A 718 44.16 -62.66 27.69
CA GLY A 718 44.53 -63.67 26.69
C GLY A 718 44.20 -65.12 27.07
N ALA A 719 43.60 -65.35 28.24
CA ALA A 719 43.22 -66.69 28.68
C ALA A 719 41.88 -67.15 28.09
N ILE A 720 41.84 -68.40 27.63
CA ILE A 720 40.63 -69.07 27.12
C ILE A 720 40.05 -69.96 28.22
N TYR A 721 38.74 -69.88 28.44
CA TYR A 721 38.04 -70.70 29.41
C TYR A 721 36.90 -71.49 28.76
N LEU A 722 36.68 -72.72 29.22
CA LEU A 722 35.45 -73.47 29.00
C LEU A 722 34.41 -73.08 30.07
N VAL A 723 33.22 -72.67 29.63
CA VAL A 723 32.06 -72.38 30.49
C VAL A 723 31.18 -73.62 30.58
N SER A 724 31.07 -74.19 31.78
CA SER A 724 30.26 -75.38 32.04
C SER A 724 29.75 -75.40 33.48
N ASN A 725 28.49 -75.79 33.68
CA ASN A 725 27.84 -75.90 34.99
C ASN A 725 27.97 -74.62 35.86
N GLY A 726 27.88 -73.44 35.26
CA GLY A 726 27.99 -72.16 35.95
C GLY A 726 29.42 -71.79 36.37
N GLN A 727 30.44 -72.47 35.86
CA GLN A 727 31.85 -72.20 36.16
C GLN A 727 32.65 -71.94 34.88
N LYS A 728 33.67 -71.09 34.97
CA LYS A 728 34.73 -70.98 33.95
C LYS A 728 35.91 -71.86 34.34
N ARG A 729 36.46 -72.61 33.40
CA ARG A 729 37.61 -73.51 33.62
C ARG A 729 38.71 -73.16 32.63
N HIS A 730 39.89 -72.80 33.14
CA HIS A 730 40.98 -72.33 32.31
C HIS A 730 41.49 -73.46 31.42
N ILE A 731 41.68 -73.18 30.13
CA ILE A 731 42.22 -74.15 29.17
C ILE A 731 43.72 -73.90 29.03
N LEU A 732 44.55 -74.85 29.47
CA LEU A 732 45.99 -74.63 29.64
C LEU A 732 46.76 -74.49 28.32
N ASN A 733 46.25 -75.04 27.23
CA ASN A 733 46.92 -75.00 25.92
C ASN A 733 45.92 -75.07 24.74
N TYR A 734 46.39 -74.69 23.55
CA TYR A 734 45.55 -74.58 22.35
C TYR A 734 45.06 -75.94 21.81
N ASP A 735 45.83 -77.01 21.98
CA ASP A 735 45.42 -78.36 21.54
C ASP A 735 44.23 -78.86 22.36
N THR A 736 44.22 -78.61 23.68
CA THR A 736 43.07 -78.88 24.55
C THR A 736 41.85 -78.09 24.09
N TYR A 737 42.00 -76.80 23.76
CA TYR A 737 40.91 -75.97 23.23
C TYR A 737 40.29 -76.57 21.95
N LEU A 738 41.11 -76.98 20.97
CA LEU A 738 40.62 -77.62 19.76
C LEU A 738 39.94 -78.96 20.04
N SER A 739 40.50 -79.78 20.94
CA SER A 739 39.93 -81.09 21.33
C SER A 739 38.55 -80.99 21.97
N LEU A 740 38.27 -79.87 22.67
CA LEU A 740 36.99 -79.58 23.31
C LEU A 740 35.96 -78.98 22.34
N GLY A 741 36.31 -78.84 21.06
CA GLY A 741 35.45 -78.29 20.02
C GLY A 741 35.69 -76.81 19.71
N GLY A 742 36.88 -76.27 20.02
CA GLY A 742 37.23 -74.86 19.82
C GLY A 742 37.09 -74.32 18.39
N ALA A 743 36.88 -75.16 17.38
CA ALA A 743 36.61 -74.73 16.01
C ALA A 743 35.36 -73.80 15.89
N VAL A 744 34.45 -73.83 16.87
CA VAL A 744 33.28 -72.93 16.94
C VAL A 744 33.63 -71.49 17.33
N GLY A 745 34.86 -71.23 17.78
CA GLY A 745 35.32 -69.93 18.27
C GLY A 745 35.02 -69.67 19.75
N PHE A 746 35.36 -68.48 20.22
CA PHE A 746 35.14 -68.01 21.58
C PHE A 746 34.52 -66.60 21.58
N GLN A 747 33.87 -66.24 22.68
CA GLN A 747 33.41 -64.88 22.91
C GLN A 747 34.46 -64.08 23.65
N HIS A 748 34.84 -62.93 23.10
CA HIS A 748 35.66 -61.97 23.83
C HIS A 748 34.81 -61.33 24.92
N VAL A 749 35.25 -61.46 26.17
CA VAL A 749 34.52 -60.94 27.34
C VAL A 749 35.43 -60.05 28.18
N SER A 750 34.84 -59.05 28.82
CA SER A 750 35.53 -58.24 29.81
C SER A 750 35.96 -59.05 31.03
N ASP A 751 36.91 -58.51 31.80
CA ASP A 751 37.32 -59.12 33.07
C ASP A 751 36.17 -59.08 34.09
N GLY A 752 35.33 -58.04 34.02
CA GLY A 752 34.09 -57.92 34.80
C GLY A 752 33.10 -59.03 34.50
N PHE A 753 32.87 -59.36 33.22
CA PHE A 753 32.08 -60.52 32.80
C PHE A 753 32.69 -61.81 33.35
N SER A 754 33.98 -62.01 33.09
CA SER A 754 34.69 -63.23 33.49
C SER A 754 34.60 -63.45 35.00
N ALA A 755 34.69 -62.39 35.81
CA ALA A 755 34.59 -62.46 37.27
C ALA A 755 33.21 -62.91 37.78
N THR A 756 32.14 -62.80 36.97
CA THR A 756 30.80 -63.28 37.37
C THR A 756 30.67 -64.80 37.34
N LEU A 757 31.59 -65.50 36.65
CA LEU A 757 31.66 -66.95 36.60
C LEU A 757 32.71 -67.46 37.59
N PRO A 758 32.33 -68.25 38.62
CA PRO A 758 33.26 -68.91 39.51
C PRO A 758 34.30 -69.75 38.75
N THR A 759 35.56 -69.70 39.18
CA THR A 759 36.65 -70.48 38.59
C THR A 759 36.59 -71.93 39.08
N GLY A 760 36.43 -72.88 38.15
CA GLY A 760 36.59 -74.32 38.39
C GLY A 760 38.04 -74.77 38.18
N ALA A 761 38.29 -76.08 38.31
CA ALA A 761 39.61 -76.64 38.03
C ALA A 761 40.02 -76.46 36.56
N ASP A 762 41.32 -76.21 36.33
CA ASP A 762 41.94 -76.10 35.01
C ASP A 762 41.78 -77.39 34.19
N ILE A 763 41.73 -77.24 32.86
CA ILE A 763 41.56 -78.33 31.89
C ILE A 763 42.70 -78.32 30.86
#